data_AF-A0A508TVT2-F1
#
_entry.id   AF-A0A508TVT2-F1
#
_cell.length_a   1.000
_cell.length_b   1.000
_cell.length_c   1.000
_cell.angle_alpha   90.00
_cell.angle_beta   90.00
_cell.angle_gamma   90.00
#
_symmetry.space_group_name_H-M   'P 1'
#
loop_
_entity.id
_entity.type
_entity.pdbx_description
1 polymer ?
#
loop_
_entity_poly.entity_id
_entity_poly.type
_entity_poly.pdbx_seq_one_letter_code
_entity_poly.pdbx_strand_id
1 'polypeptide(L)'
;MAARAAAVVCPGISDVPLKNLSTYRKKRDFEKTNEPSGDVKVAPAKQRRFVIQKHDATRLHYDFRLEFDGVFKSWAVTRGPSLDPHDKRLAVEVEDHPLDYGDFEGTIPNDQYGGGTVQLWDRGTWESDDPERGFRKGDLKFTLQGDKLHGSWVLVRMKSDRYGGKRTNWLLIKHRDEYAVDGNGEDILAEDRSVASGRSMAQIASGKGRAPKPFMLAKGNGKTKADAVWHSNHGIAAEARARTKAPAPKQRLKEARPTKAPPTEAPRQAKPKQVSEMPDFVAPQLCAAVETPPGGAGWCHEIKFDGYRMQLRVADGAAVLKTRKALDWTDKFGAIAKEAGKLPDVLIDGEIVALDKHGTPHFSTLQAALSDGKTDRLIFYAFDLLFEATSDLRPLPLAERKARLKALLEARKGKNPVIRYVEHFEQSGPAVLDSARKLKLEGIVSKRLDGAYRSGRSDDWTKAKIRAGHEVVIGGWKTTGGKFRSLMAGVYRGDHLAFVGIVGTGFGADTVRRIMPALKAAEADKSPFGGKDAPKKTRDVHWLKPELVAEIEFAGWTDAGNIRQAAFKGLRQDKPAHEVEAETPVKTTVVKPMAKAAGKASGGVMGVAISNPDKALWPDAGDGEAVTKLELARYFEAVGAWMIGYLKGRPCSIVRAPDGIKGETFFQRHAMAGTSKLLKLAKVSGDRKPYLQIDQVEGLAAVAQAGGLELHPWNCAPDAYDTPGRLVFDLDPAPDVAFPDVVEAAKDMRRRLSAVGLESFCKTTGGKGLHVVAPLLSGARDKATWKEAKAFAQAICQWMEQDDPARYLINMSKAKRKGKIFLDYLRNDRLSTAVAVLSPRARPGATVSMPLTWAQLRGDLDPKAYTLRTVPALLAKTKAWDGYEDAASSIKTAVKKLAAQ
;
A
#
# COMPACT_ATOMS: atom_id res chain seq x y z
N MET A 1 13.81 -55.78 -36.24
CA MET A 1 13.11 -55.66 -34.94
C MET A 1 12.78 -54.20 -34.70
N ALA A 2 11.52 -53.84 -34.94
CA ALA A 2 10.97 -52.53 -34.59
C ALA A 2 10.39 -52.61 -33.17
N ALA A 3 10.78 -51.71 -32.28
CA ALA A 3 10.11 -51.52 -30.99
C ALA A 3 9.31 -50.21 -31.05
N ARG A 4 8.00 -50.37 -30.89
CA ARG A 4 6.93 -49.37 -31.02
C ARG A 4 7.06 -48.24 -29.99
N ALA A 5 7.05 -47.00 -30.47
CA ALA A 5 6.56 -45.86 -29.67
C ALA A 5 5.02 -45.88 -29.72
N ALA A 6 4.39 -46.20 -28.59
CA ALA A 6 2.94 -46.17 -28.47
C ALA A 6 2.44 -44.72 -28.46
N ALA A 7 1.67 -44.35 -29.47
CA ALA A 7 0.88 -43.13 -29.47
C ALA A 7 -0.19 -43.24 -28.38
N VAL A 8 -0.11 -42.37 -27.37
CA VAL A 8 -1.22 -42.15 -26.45
C VAL A 8 -2.23 -41.27 -27.19
N VAL A 9 -3.31 -41.91 -27.63
CA VAL A 9 -4.49 -41.24 -28.20
C VAL A 9 -5.20 -40.51 -27.07
N CYS A 10 -5.28 -39.17 -27.15
CA CYS A 10 -6.17 -38.39 -26.30
C CYS A 10 -7.62 -38.78 -26.60
N PRO A 11 -8.41 -39.24 -25.60
CA PRO A 11 -9.81 -39.56 -25.81
C PRO A 11 -10.60 -38.29 -26.18
N GLY A 12 -11.60 -38.48 -27.05
CA GLY A 12 -12.32 -37.43 -27.77
C GLY A 12 -12.85 -36.28 -26.89
N ILE A 13 -12.52 -35.07 -27.31
CA ILE A 13 -13.13 -33.82 -26.82
C ILE A 13 -14.48 -33.67 -27.54
N SER A 14 -15.45 -34.48 -27.15
CA SER A 14 -16.85 -34.32 -27.54
C SER A 14 -17.70 -34.79 -26.37
N ASP A 15 -18.46 -33.85 -25.80
CA ASP A 15 -19.46 -34.01 -24.72
C ASP A 15 -18.98 -34.03 -23.26
N VAL A 16 -18.19 -33.02 -22.87
CA VAL A 16 -18.03 -32.65 -21.45
C VAL A 16 -18.97 -31.46 -21.12
N PRO A 17 -19.83 -31.53 -20.08
CA PRO A 17 -20.76 -30.45 -19.76
C PRO A 17 -20.04 -29.15 -19.39
N LEU A 18 -20.43 -28.04 -20.04
CA LEU A 18 -19.92 -26.67 -19.84
C LEU A 18 -19.98 -26.25 -18.36
N LYS A 19 -18.92 -26.52 -17.59
CA LYS A 19 -18.76 -25.94 -16.26
C LYS A 19 -18.30 -24.48 -16.38
N ASN A 20 -19.26 -23.60 -16.10
CA ASN A 20 -19.16 -22.34 -15.36
C ASN A 20 -18.52 -21.08 -15.98
N LEU A 21 -18.87 -20.74 -17.23
CA LEU A 21 -18.80 -19.34 -17.73
C LEU A 21 -19.80 -18.39 -17.05
N SER A 22 -20.56 -18.84 -16.05
CA SER A 22 -21.62 -18.05 -15.40
C SER A 22 -21.08 -16.77 -14.74
N THR A 23 -19.90 -16.82 -14.13
CA THR A 23 -19.27 -15.64 -13.54
C THR A 23 -18.78 -14.67 -14.63
N TYR A 24 -18.26 -15.20 -15.74
CA TYR A 24 -17.82 -14.40 -16.88
C TYR A 24 -19.00 -13.64 -17.49
N ARG A 25 -20.07 -14.35 -17.84
CA ARG A 25 -21.29 -13.79 -18.44
C ARG A 25 -22.01 -12.81 -17.52
N LYS A 26 -22.05 -13.04 -16.20
CA LYS A 26 -22.67 -12.11 -15.24
C LYS A 26 -21.95 -10.76 -15.10
N LYS A 27 -20.65 -10.72 -15.45
CA LYS A 27 -19.83 -9.51 -15.30
C LYS A 27 -19.84 -8.60 -16.55
N ARG A 28 -20.32 -9.09 -17.70
CA ARG A 28 -20.33 -8.36 -18.97
C ARG A 28 -21.76 -8.07 -19.41
N ASP A 29 -21.94 -6.94 -20.05
CA ASP A 29 -23.14 -6.59 -20.78
C ASP A 29 -22.84 -6.69 -22.29
N PHE A 30 -23.15 -7.85 -22.89
CA PHE A 30 -22.83 -8.15 -24.29
C PHE A 30 -23.60 -7.29 -25.30
N GLU A 31 -24.57 -6.47 -24.85
CA GLU A 31 -25.18 -5.43 -25.68
C GLU A 31 -24.29 -4.18 -25.81
N LYS A 32 -23.31 -4.02 -24.91
CA LYS A 32 -22.41 -2.86 -24.83
C LYS A 32 -20.95 -3.18 -25.16
N THR A 33 -20.49 -4.38 -24.82
CA THR A 33 -19.13 -4.84 -25.12
C THR A 33 -19.11 -5.74 -26.34
N ASN A 34 -18.07 -5.63 -27.17
CA ASN A 34 -17.82 -6.55 -28.27
C ASN A 34 -17.09 -7.84 -27.82
N GLU A 35 -16.96 -8.04 -26.51
CA GLU A 35 -16.38 -9.26 -25.95
C GLU A 35 -17.23 -10.50 -26.27
N PRO A 36 -16.60 -11.63 -26.66
CA PRO A 36 -17.34 -12.87 -26.96
C PRO A 36 -18.09 -13.47 -25.77
N SER A 37 -19.34 -13.89 -25.96
CA SER A 37 -20.17 -14.52 -24.92
C SER A 37 -19.86 -16.00 -24.68
N GLY A 38 -19.08 -16.64 -25.57
CA GLY A 38 -18.83 -18.08 -25.57
C GLY A 38 -19.88 -18.91 -26.33
N ASP A 39 -20.77 -18.26 -27.10
CA ASP A 39 -21.78 -18.97 -27.89
C ASP A 39 -21.27 -19.36 -29.29
N VAL A 40 -20.08 -18.89 -29.69
CA VAL A 40 -19.48 -19.25 -30.98
C VAL A 40 -18.77 -20.59 -30.89
N LYS A 41 -19.04 -21.48 -31.84
CA LYS A 41 -18.36 -22.78 -31.93
C LYS A 41 -16.87 -22.60 -32.22
N VAL A 42 -16.05 -23.12 -31.33
CA VAL A 42 -14.59 -23.13 -31.45
C VAL A 42 -14.14 -24.30 -32.32
N ALA A 43 -13.14 -24.07 -33.17
CA ALA A 43 -12.57 -25.11 -34.02
C ALA A 43 -11.84 -26.17 -33.17
N PRO A 44 -12.01 -27.47 -33.45
CA PRO A 44 -11.25 -28.53 -32.78
C PRO A 44 -9.75 -28.35 -33.03
N ALA A 45 -8.95 -28.50 -31.98
CA ALA A 45 -7.48 -28.43 -32.05
C ALA A 45 -6.86 -29.75 -31.58
N LYS A 46 -5.78 -30.18 -32.25
CA LYS A 46 -5.03 -31.40 -31.87
C LYS A 46 -4.19 -31.22 -30.60
N GLN A 47 -3.88 -29.97 -30.24
CA GLN A 47 -3.12 -29.59 -29.07
C GLN A 47 -3.86 -28.46 -28.34
N ARG A 48 -3.66 -28.35 -27.02
CA ARG A 48 -4.26 -27.28 -26.21
C ARG A 48 -3.64 -25.95 -26.60
N ARG A 49 -4.44 -24.89 -26.66
CA ARG A 49 -4.00 -23.55 -27.07
C ARG A 49 -3.80 -22.61 -25.88
N PHE A 50 -2.98 -21.59 -26.07
CA PHE A 50 -2.83 -20.50 -25.12
C PHE A 50 -2.93 -19.15 -25.82
N VAL A 51 -3.27 -18.12 -25.05
CA VAL A 51 -3.34 -16.73 -25.51
C VAL A 51 -2.82 -15.81 -24.42
N ILE A 52 -2.08 -14.78 -24.83
CA ILE A 52 -1.65 -13.69 -23.96
C ILE A 52 -2.16 -12.38 -24.54
N GLN A 53 -2.96 -11.66 -23.77
CA GLN A 53 -3.52 -10.37 -24.16
C GLN A 53 -2.86 -9.24 -23.35
N LYS A 54 -2.32 -8.23 -24.03
CA LYS A 54 -1.87 -6.99 -23.41
C LYS A 54 -3.08 -6.08 -23.23
N HIS A 55 -3.34 -5.66 -22.01
CA HIS A 55 -4.58 -4.98 -21.63
C HIS A 55 -4.28 -3.63 -20.96
N ASP A 56 -4.58 -2.54 -21.66
CA ASP A 56 -4.49 -1.17 -21.15
C ASP A 56 -5.82 -0.75 -20.52
N ALA A 57 -6.06 -1.30 -19.32
CA ALA A 57 -7.17 -0.92 -18.44
C ALA A 57 -6.74 0.23 -17.51
N THR A 58 -7.24 0.29 -16.27
CA THR A 58 -6.79 1.29 -15.27
C THR A 58 -5.28 1.22 -15.00
N ARG A 59 -4.68 0.03 -15.21
CA ARG A 59 -3.24 -0.23 -15.23
C ARG A 59 -2.95 -1.24 -16.33
N LEU A 60 -1.84 -1.06 -17.03
CA LEU A 60 -1.35 -2.02 -18.02
C LEU A 60 -1.01 -3.36 -17.36
N HIS A 61 -1.50 -4.45 -17.94
CA HIS A 61 -1.17 -5.82 -17.53
C HIS A 61 -1.28 -6.79 -18.71
N TYR A 62 -0.80 -8.02 -18.51
CA TYR A 62 -0.87 -9.09 -19.50
C TYR A 62 -1.75 -10.21 -18.97
N ASP A 63 -2.89 -10.46 -19.62
CA ASP A 63 -3.77 -11.57 -19.32
C ASP A 63 -3.22 -12.85 -19.96
N PHE A 64 -2.66 -13.73 -19.13
CA PHE A 64 -2.11 -15.02 -19.52
C PHE A 64 -3.19 -16.10 -19.43
N ARG A 65 -3.44 -16.85 -20.50
CA ARG A 65 -4.58 -17.77 -20.60
C ARG A 65 -4.20 -19.13 -21.19
N LEU A 66 -4.60 -20.21 -20.52
CA LEU A 66 -4.38 -21.60 -20.97
C LEU A 66 -5.72 -22.29 -21.24
N GLU A 67 -5.90 -22.89 -22.42
CA GLU A 67 -7.05 -23.75 -22.74
C GLU A 67 -7.00 -25.01 -21.87
N PHE A 68 -7.97 -25.15 -21.00
CA PHE A 68 -8.03 -26.20 -20.00
C PHE A 68 -9.50 -26.49 -19.64
N ASP A 69 -9.92 -27.76 -19.70
CA ASP A 69 -11.31 -28.20 -19.47
C ASP A 69 -12.38 -27.42 -20.27
N GLY A 70 -12.09 -27.10 -21.53
CA GLY A 70 -13.05 -26.43 -22.44
C GLY A 70 -13.25 -24.93 -22.20
N VAL A 71 -12.42 -24.31 -21.36
CA VAL A 71 -12.39 -22.85 -21.09
C VAL A 71 -10.94 -22.34 -21.06
N PHE A 72 -10.76 -21.01 -21.00
CA PHE A 72 -9.48 -20.40 -20.68
C PHE A 72 -9.33 -20.17 -19.17
N LYS A 73 -8.43 -20.92 -18.52
CA LYS A 73 -7.92 -20.57 -17.19
C LYS A 73 -7.01 -19.35 -17.33
N SER A 74 -7.24 -18.33 -16.52
CA SER A 74 -6.77 -16.98 -16.81
C SER A 74 -6.10 -16.32 -15.61
N TRP A 75 -4.99 -15.62 -15.86
CA TRP A 75 -4.22 -14.88 -14.85
C TRP A 75 -3.80 -13.50 -15.34
N ALA A 76 -3.99 -12.47 -14.53
CA ALA A 76 -3.45 -11.15 -14.78
C ALA A 76 -1.98 -11.04 -14.29
N VAL A 77 -1.05 -10.81 -15.21
CA VAL A 77 0.40 -10.69 -14.96
C VAL A 77 0.81 -9.22 -15.11
N THR A 78 0.97 -8.51 -14.00
CA THR A 78 1.09 -7.04 -13.99
C THR A 78 2.35 -6.49 -14.63
N ARG A 79 3.46 -7.25 -14.61
CA ARG A 79 4.73 -6.88 -15.27
C ARG A 79 4.99 -7.69 -16.54
N GLY A 80 3.98 -8.39 -17.08
CA GLY A 80 4.16 -9.29 -18.21
C GLY A 80 5.01 -10.55 -17.93
N PRO A 81 5.03 -11.50 -18.88
CA PRO A 81 5.97 -12.63 -18.84
C PRO A 81 7.42 -12.14 -18.95
N SER A 82 8.37 -12.92 -18.44
CA SER A 82 9.81 -12.67 -18.61
C SER A 82 10.49 -13.96 -19.04
N LEU A 83 11.44 -13.82 -19.96
CA LEU A 83 12.30 -14.93 -20.41
C LEU A 83 13.44 -15.23 -19.42
N ASP A 84 13.60 -14.45 -18.34
CA ASP A 84 14.60 -14.71 -17.31
C ASP A 84 14.08 -15.69 -16.26
N PRO A 85 14.71 -16.87 -16.08
CA PRO A 85 14.32 -17.85 -15.07
C PRO A 85 14.41 -17.35 -13.62
N HIS A 86 15.12 -16.26 -13.35
CA HIS A 86 15.21 -15.64 -12.02
C HIS A 86 14.02 -14.73 -11.71
N ASP A 87 13.27 -14.30 -12.74
CA ASP A 87 12.12 -13.43 -12.59
C ASP A 87 10.87 -14.21 -12.17
N LYS A 88 10.37 -13.89 -10.98
CA LYS A 88 9.12 -14.46 -10.46
C LYS A 88 7.96 -13.50 -10.71
N ARG A 89 7.19 -13.75 -11.77
CA ARG A 89 6.09 -12.86 -12.19
C ARG A 89 4.81 -13.19 -11.42
N LEU A 90 4.29 -12.22 -10.66
CA LEU A 90 3.01 -12.38 -9.98
C LEU A 90 1.88 -12.53 -11.02
N ALA A 91 1.16 -13.63 -10.94
CA ALA A 91 0.04 -13.98 -11.80
C ALA A 91 -1.22 -14.15 -10.93
N VAL A 92 -2.15 -13.22 -11.03
CA VAL A 92 -3.38 -13.21 -10.21
C VAL A 92 -4.48 -13.94 -10.96
N GLU A 93 -5.00 -15.04 -10.41
CA GLU A 93 -6.07 -15.82 -11.05
C GLU A 93 -7.36 -14.98 -11.14
N VAL A 94 -7.97 -14.94 -12.34
CA VAL A 94 -9.24 -14.28 -12.63
C VAL A 94 -10.28 -15.31 -13.10
N GLU A 95 -11.52 -14.89 -13.37
CA GLU A 95 -12.55 -15.83 -13.84
C GLU A 95 -12.17 -16.54 -15.15
N ASP A 96 -12.76 -17.72 -15.37
CA ASP A 96 -12.62 -18.47 -16.62
C ASP A 96 -13.20 -17.68 -17.80
N HIS A 97 -12.53 -17.71 -18.95
CA HIS A 97 -12.98 -17.02 -20.16
C HIS A 97 -13.41 -18.04 -21.24
N PRO A 98 -14.34 -17.68 -22.13
CA PRO A 98 -14.73 -18.58 -23.20
C PRO A 98 -13.61 -18.70 -24.25
N LEU A 99 -13.56 -19.82 -24.95
CA LEU A 99 -12.47 -20.10 -25.89
C LEU A 99 -12.48 -19.19 -27.13
N ASP A 100 -13.65 -18.70 -27.56
CA ASP A 100 -13.76 -17.70 -28.63
C ASP A 100 -13.16 -16.34 -28.25
N TYR A 101 -12.99 -16.06 -26.94
CA TYR A 101 -12.26 -14.89 -26.44
C TYR A 101 -10.80 -14.84 -26.90
N GLY A 102 -10.21 -15.99 -27.26
CA GLY A 102 -8.84 -16.06 -27.73
C GLY A 102 -8.59 -15.34 -29.07
N ASP A 103 -9.64 -15.04 -29.82
CA ASP A 103 -9.58 -14.23 -31.05
C ASP A 103 -9.99 -12.76 -30.84
N PHE A 104 -10.33 -12.37 -29.61
CA PHE A 104 -10.76 -11.01 -29.31
C PHE A 104 -9.59 -10.03 -29.25
N GLU A 105 -9.71 -8.97 -30.05
CA GLU A 105 -8.82 -7.81 -30.07
C GLU A 105 -9.65 -6.56 -30.37
N GLY A 106 -9.64 -5.58 -29.46
CA GLY A 106 -10.49 -4.40 -29.58
C GLY A 106 -10.52 -3.54 -28.31
N THR A 107 -11.44 -2.58 -28.27
CA THR A 107 -11.63 -1.69 -27.13
C THR A 107 -12.88 -2.10 -26.36
N ILE A 108 -12.72 -2.32 -25.06
CA ILE A 108 -13.81 -2.52 -24.11
C ILE A 108 -14.22 -1.14 -23.59
N PRO A 109 -15.50 -0.74 -23.63
CA PRO A 109 -15.93 0.58 -23.15
C PRO A 109 -15.53 0.82 -21.68
N ASN A 110 -15.17 2.06 -21.35
CA ASN A 110 -14.64 2.41 -20.01
C ASN A 110 -15.62 2.15 -18.85
N ASP A 111 -16.92 2.11 -19.12
CA ASP A 111 -17.98 1.81 -18.16
C ASP A 111 -18.27 0.31 -18.01
N GLN A 112 -17.66 -0.53 -18.86
CA GLN A 112 -17.75 -1.98 -18.81
C GLN A 112 -16.66 -2.59 -17.92
N TYR A 113 -16.91 -3.81 -17.42
CA TYR A 113 -15.96 -4.53 -16.59
C TYR A 113 -14.71 -4.88 -17.41
N GLY A 114 -13.54 -4.38 -16.98
CA GLY A 114 -12.31 -4.51 -17.77
C GLY A 114 -12.20 -3.48 -18.91
N GLY A 115 -12.84 -2.31 -18.78
CA GLY A 115 -12.72 -1.22 -19.75
C GLY A 115 -11.27 -0.84 -20.04
N GLY A 116 -10.94 -0.76 -21.34
CA GLY A 116 -9.57 -0.62 -21.82
C GLY A 116 -9.37 -1.17 -23.22
N THR A 117 -8.18 -0.96 -23.78
CA THR A 117 -7.80 -1.56 -25.06
C THR A 117 -7.18 -2.93 -24.83
N VAL A 118 -7.56 -3.93 -25.62
CA VAL A 118 -7.05 -5.30 -25.55
C VAL A 118 -6.33 -5.65 -26.86
N GLN A 119 -5.05 -6.02 -26.77
CA GLN A 119 -4.22 -6.47 -27.88
C GLN A 119 -3.83 -7.94 -27.72
N LEU A 120 -3.94 -8.75 -28.77
CA LEU A 120 -3.42 -10.12 -28.79
C LEU A 120 -1.89 -10.09 -28.89
N TRP A 121 -1.22 -10.17 -27.74
CA TRP A 121 0.22 -10.00 -27.64
C TRP A 121 0.99 -11.27 -28.02
N ASP A 122 0.49 -12.46 -27.68
CA ASP A 122 1.05 -13.75 -28.09
C ASP A 122 -0.06 -14.82 -28.11
N ARG A 123 0.14 -15.90 -28.87
CA ARG A 123 -0.75 -17.06 -28.92
C ARG A 123 -0.03 -18.27 -29.50
N GLY A 124 -0.52 -19.47 -29.19
CA GLY A 124 0.07 -20.69 -29.72
C GLY A 124 -0.48 -21.94 -29.04
N THR A 125 0.32 -23.01 -29.02
CA THR A 125 -0.03 -24.26 -28.34
C THR A 125 0.77 -24.45 -27.06
N TRP A 126 0.22 -25.23 -26.14
CA TRP A 126 0.91 -25.61 -24.91
C TRP A 126 0.68 -27.09 -24.59
N GLU A 127 1.65 -27.66 -23.90
CA GLU A 127 1.62 -29.05 -23.44
C GLU A 127 2.15 -29.19 -22.01
N SER A 128 1.71 -30.24 -21.34
CA SER A 128 2.08 -30.59 -19.97
C SER A 128 1.83 -32.08 -19.77
N ASP A 129 2.71 -32.76 -19.03
CA ASP A 129 2.58 -34.20 -18.76
C ASP A 129 1.28 -34.55 -18.02
N ASP A 130 0.94 -33.80 -16.96
CA ASP A 130 -0.27 -34.02 -16.14
C ASP A 130 -0.81 -32.67 -15.63
N PRO A 131 -1.52 -31.92 -16.48
CA PRO A 131 -1.95 -30.57 -16.13
C PRO A 131 -3.09 -30.54 -15.11
N GLU A 132 -3.94 -31.56 -15.05
CA GLU A 132 -5.01 -31.69 -14.05
C GLU A 132 -4.43 -31.84 -12.64
N ARG A 133 -3.41 -32.68 -12.47
CA ARG A 133 -2.69 -32.80 -11.20
C ARG A 133 -1.85 -31.56 -10.90
N GLY A 134 -1.14 -31.02 -11.88
CA GLY A 134 -0.31 -29.83 -11.73
C GLY A 134 -1.12 -28.62 -11.24
N PHE A 135 -2.25 -28.36 -11.90
CA PHE A 135 -3.15 -27.27 -11.53
C PHE A 135 -3.74 -27.45 -10.12
N ARG A 136 -4.22 -28.67 -9.80
CA ARG A 136 -4.79 -29.00 -8.48
C ARG A 136 -3.76 -28.91 -7.34
N LYS A 137 -2.52 -29.35 -7.58
CA LYS A 137 -1.42 -29.26 -6.62
C LYS A 137 -0.90 -27.81 -6.46
N GLY A 138 -1.16 -26.95 -7.44
CA GLY A 138 -0.64 -25.60 -7.49
C GLY A 138 0.82 -25.53 -7.94
N ASP A 139 1.22 -26.43 -8.84
CA ASP A 139 2.57 -26.54 -9.41
C ASP A 139 2.39 -27.09 -10.83
N LEU A 140 1.94 -26.22 -11.73
CA LEU A 140 1.62 -26.55 -13.12
C LEU A 140 2.83 -26.23 -13.99
N LYS A 141 3.52 -27.26 -14.46
CA LYS A 141 4.65 -27.14 -15.40
C LYS A 141 4.14 -27.38 -16.81
N PHE A 142 4.57 -26.57 -17.76
CA PHE A 142 4.11 -26.67 -19.14
C PHE A 142 5.15 -26.11 -20.10
N THR A 143 5.02 -26.46 -21.37
CA THR A 143 5.84 -25.94 -22.47
C THR A 143 4.94 -25.13 -23.40
N LEU A 144 5.40 -23.94 -23.81
CA LEU A 144 4.74 -23.06 -24.76
C LEU A 144 5.41 -23.13 -26.13
N GLN A 145 4.59 -23.10 -27.17
CA GLN A 145 4.99 -22.91 -28.57
C GLN A 145 4.15 -21.77 -29.13
N GLY A 146 4.58 -20.53 -28.87
CA GLY A 146 3.92 -19.29 -29.29
C GLY A 146 4.57 -18.63 -30.50
N ASP A 147 4.02 -17.49 -30.91
CA ASP A 147 4.69 -16.58 -31.83
C ASP A 147 5.86 -15.85 -31.14
N LYS A 148 5.72 -15.55 -29.83
CA LYS A 148 6.75 -14.89 -29.01
C LYS A 148 7.34 -15.80 -27.94
N LEU A 149 6.50 -16.39 -27.08
CA LEU A 149 6.98 -17.22 -25.97
C LEU A 149 7.18 -18.67 -26.37
N HIS A 150 8.34 -19.21 -26.02
CA HIS A 150 8.75 -20.57 -26.30
C HIS A 150 9.29 -21.26 -25.04
N GLY A 151 9.41 -22.58 -25.10
CA GLY A 151 10.07 -23.39 -24.07
C GLY A 151 9.21 -23.64 -22.83
N SER A 152 9.84 -24.11 -21.77
CA SER A 152 9.24 -24.57 -20.53
C SER A 152 9.07 -23.46 -19.49
N TRP A 153 7.94 -23.54 -18.76
CA TRP A 153 7.45 -22.60 -17.78
C TRP A 153 6.80 -23.34 -16.60
N VAL A 154 6.58 -22.62 -15.50
CA VAL A 154 5.81 -23.11 -14.36
C VAL A 154 4.91 -22.02 -13.77
N LEU A 155 3.69 -22.42 -13.42
CA LEU A 155 2.77 -21.68 -12.56
C LEU A 155 2.76 -22.33 -11.17
N VAL A 156 3.28 -21.61 -10.17
CA VAL A 156 3.31 -22.06 -8.78
C VAL A 156 2.31 -21.28 -7.94
N ARG A 157 1.32 -21.97 -7.39
CA ARG A 157 0.31 -21.41 -6.49
C ARG A 157 0.94 -21.16 -5.13
N MET A 158 0.80 -19.95 -4.63
CA MET A 158 1.35 -19.59 -3.33
C MET A 158 0.53 -20.26 -2.21
N LYS A 159 1.18 -21.11 -1.41
CA LYS A 159 0.58 -21.68 -0.20
C LYS A 159 0.54 -20.60 0.88
N SER A 160 -0.66 -20.07 1.14
CA SER A 160 -1.00 -18.98 2.07
C SER A 160 -0.96 -17.56 1.50
N ASP A 161 -2.16 -17.02 1.28
CA ASP A 161 -2.45 -15.63 1.55
C ASP A 161 -2.55 -15.48 3.08
N ARG A 162 -1.75 -14.58 3.68
CA ARG A 162 -1.68 -14.38 5.14
C ARG A 162 -2.83 -13.52 5.71
N TYR A 163 -3.86 -13.24 4.91
CA TYR A 163 -4.92 -12.25 5.16
C TYR A 163 -6.36 -12.70 4.81
N GLY A 164 -6.60 -13.95 4.41
CA GLY A 164 -7.95 -14.45 4.10
C GLY A 164 -8.59 -13.79 2.86
N GLY A 165 -7.80 -13.34 1.90
CA GLY A 165 -8.27 -12.78 0.64
C GLY A 165 -8.84 -13.85 -0.29
N LYS A 166 -9.98 -13.59 -0.92
CA LYS A 166 -10.63 -14.48 -1.91
C LYS A 166 -9.85 -14.69 -3.23
N ARG A 167 -8.60 -14.23 -3.37
CA ARG A 167 -7.84 -14.27 -4.64
C ARG A 167 -6.70 -15.28 -4.56
N THR A 168 -6.70 -16.23 -5.49
CA THR A 168 -5.65 -17.23 -5.63
C THR A 168 -4.45 -16.62 -6.36
N ASN A 169 -3.34 -16.42 -5.65
CA ASN A 169 -2.12 -15.86 -6.23
C ASN A 169 -1.18 -16.97 -6.72
N TRP A 170 -0.64 -16.78 -7.92
CA TRP A 170 0.33 -17.66 -8.57
C TRP A 170 1.60 -16.89 -8.95
N LEU A 171 2.68 -17.63 -9.19
CA LEU A 171 3.90 -17.11 -9.79
C LEU A 171 4.10 -17.79 -11.15
N LEU A 172 4.20 -17.01 -12.21
CA LEU A 172 4.66 -17.45 -13.52
C LEU A 172 6.18 -17.31 -13.59
N ILE A 173 6.88 -18.40 -13.89
CA ILE A 173 8.34 -18.47 -13.87
C ILE A 173 8.81 -19.23 -15.12
N LYS A 174 9.79 -18.68 -15.83
CA LYS A 174 10.46 -19.35 -16.96
C LYS A 174 11.41 -20.43 -16.43
N HIS A 175 11.43 -21.61 -17.04
CA HIS A 175 12.48 -22.59 -16.74
C HIS A 175 13.75 -22.28 -17.55
N ARG A 176 14.89 -22.73 -17.03
CA ARG A 176 16.16 -22.71 -17.77
C ARG A 176 16.09 -23.75 -18.89
N ASP A 177 15.97 -23.28 -20.13
CA ASP A 177 16.06 -24.05 -21.36
C ASP A 177 16.69 -23.17 -22.46
N GLU A 178 16.68 -23.65 -23.70
CA GLU A 178 17.29 -22.95 -24.85
C GLU A 178 16.66 -21.60 -25.20
N TYR A 179 15.44 -21.32 -24.73
CA TYR A 179 14.71 -20.07 -24.96
C TYR A 179 14.78 -19.10 -23.77
N ALA A 180 15.45 -19.49 -22.69
CA ALA A 180 15.66 -18.62 -21.54
C ALA A 180 16.77 -17.60 -21.79
N VAL A 181 16.61 -16.39 -21.27
CA VAL A 181 17.60 -15.32 -21.36
C VAL A 181 18.04 -14.93 -19.95
N ASP A 182 19.34 -14.98 -19.67
CA ASP A 182 19.87 -14.52 -18.38
C ASP A 182 20.04 -12.99 -18.41
N GLY A 183 19.28 -12.28 -17.58
CA GLY A 183 19.21 -10.82 -17.60
C GLY A 183 18.31 -10.28 -18.73
N ASN A 184 17.70 -9.11 -18.52
CA ASN A 184 16.85 -8.42 -19.50
C ASN A 184 15.67 -9.25 -20.07
N GLY A 185 15.17 -10.25 -19.33
CA GLY A 185 14.03 -11.07 -19.78
C GLY A 185 12.73 -10.29 -20.04
N GLU A 186 12.65 -9.01 -19.64
CA GLU A 186 11.55 -8.09 -19.95
C GLU A 186 11.61 -7.50 -21.37
N ASP A 187 12.74 -7.60 -22.08
CA ASP A 187 12.90 -7.00 -23.41
C ASP A 187 11.90 -7.55 -24.41
N ILE A 188 11.45 -8.80 -24.23
CA ILE A 188 10.37 -9.40 -25.02
C ILE A 188 9.09 -8.54 -25.02
N LEU A 189 8.83 -7.80 -23.94
CA LEU A 189 7.64 -6.94 -23.80
C LEU A 189 7.70 -5.71 -24.70
N ALA A 190 8.87 -5.34 -25.22
CA ALA A 190 9.05 -4.28 -26.20
C ALA A 190 8.44 -4.64 -27.57
N GLU A 191 8.18 -5.92 -27.83
CA GLU A 191 7.39 -6.37 -28.97
C GLU A 191 5.91 -6.02 -28.81
N ASP A 192 5.58 -4.74 -28.97
CA ASP A 192 4.27 -4.13 -28.68
C ASP A 192 3.26 -4.20 -29.86
N ARG A 193 3.45 -5.17 -30.76
CA ARG A 193 2.55 -5.39 -31.90
C ARG A 193 1.77 -6.68 -31.73
N SER A 194 0.51 -6.65 -32.14
CA SER A 194 -0.37 -7.82 -32.15
C SER A 194 0.17 -8.91 -33.07
N VAL A 195 0.19 -10.16 -32.60
CA VAL A 195 0.53 -11.33 -33.43
C VAL A 195 -0.61 -11.70 -34.38
N ALA A 196 -1.84 -11.29 -34.08
CA ALA A 196 -3.02 -11.59 -34.89
C ALA A 196 -3.22 -10.59 -36.04
N SER A 197 -3.02 -9.30 -35.78
CA SER A 197 -3.33 -8.21 -36.72
C SER A 197 -2.11 -7.38 -37.15
N GLY A 198 -1.01 -7.46 -36.41
CA GLY A 198 0.14 -6.57 -36.56
C GLY A 198 -0.09 -5.14 -36.04
N ARG A 199 -1.24 -4.84 -35.40
CA ARG A 199 -1.57 -3.49 -34.91
C ARG A 199 -0.90 -3.18 -33.57
N SER A 200 -0.52 -1.92 -33.37
CA SER A 200 -0.16 -1.40 -32.04
C SER A 200 -1.40 -1.13 -31.19
N MET A 201 -1.22 -0.95 -29.88
CA MET A 201 -2.31 -0.59 -28.96
C MET A 201 -3.08 0.66 -29.41
N ALA A 202 -2.37 1.70 -29.84
CA ALA A 202 -2.99 2.93 -30.34
C ALA A 202 -3.82 2.69 -31.62
N GLN A 203 -3.35 1.83 -32.52
CA GLN A 203 -4.06 1.48 -33.75
C GLN A 203 -5.36 0.72 -33.44
N ILE A 204 -5.33 -0.20 -32.48
CA ILE A 204 -6.51 -0.95 -32.01
C ILE A 204 -7.51 0.02 -31.36
N ALA A 205 -7.06 0.89 -30.46
CA ALA A 205 -7.91 1.91 -29.83
C ALA A 205 -8.60 2.82 -30.85
N SER A 206 -7.93 3.14 -31.96
CA SER A 206 -8.47 3.97 -33.04
C SER A 206 -9.28 3.20 -34.10
N GLY A 207 -9.38 1.87 -34.01
CA GLY A 207 -10.05 1.03 -35.00
C GLY A 207 -9.36 0.97 -36.37
N LYS A 208 -8.06 1.30 -36.47
CA LYS A 208 -7.33 1.35 -37.75
C LYS A 208 -6.48 0.09 -37.97
N GLY A 209 -6.46 -0.44 -39.18
CA GLY A 209 -5.52 -1.50 -39.61
C GLY A 209 -6.21 -2.81 -39.99
N ARG A 210 -5.42 -3.89 -40.11
CA ARG A 210 -5.92 -5.21 -40.51
C ARG A 210 -6.74 -5.85 -39.38
N ALA A 211 -7.78 -6.62 -39.74
CA ALA A 211 -8.50 -7.44 -38.78
C ALA A 211 -7.60 -8.56 -38.22
N PRO A 212 -7.81 -9.00 -36.96
CA PRO A 212 -7.05 -10.10 -36.37
C PRO A 212 -7.34 -11.41 -37.12
N LYS A 213 -6.29 -12.15 -37.48
CA LYS A 213 -6.43 -13.47 -38.09
C LYS A 213 -7.04 -14.46 -37.08
N PRO A 214 -8.15 -15.15 -37.39
CA PRO A 214 -8.73 -16.16 -36.49
C PRO A 214 -7.76 -17.28 -36.15
N PHE A 215 -7.77 -17.73 -34.91
CA PHE A 215 -6.97 -18.82 -34.34
C PHE A 215 -7.85 -19.82 -33.56
N MET A 216 -8.91 -19.34 -32.91
CA MET A 216 -9.88 -20.17 -32.20
C MET A 216 -11.06 -20.58 -33.08
N LEU A 217 -11.47 -19.73 -34.02
CA LEU A 217 -12.67 -19.92 -34.85
C LEU A 217 -12.38 -20.60 -36.20
N ALA A 218 -13.33 -21.41 -36.69
CA ALA A 218 -13.24 -22.04 -38.01
C ALA A 218 -13.31 -21.00 -39.14
N LYS A 219 -12.51 -21.17 -40.21
CA LYS A 219 -12.53 -20.32 -41.41
C LYS A 219 -13.96 -20.26 -41.99
N GLY A 220 -14.63 -19.11 -41.84
CA GLY A 220 -15.96 -18.86 -42.41
C GLY A 220 -17.00 -18.28 -41.44
N ASN A 221 -16.84 -18.42 -40.12
CA ASN A 221 -17.87 -18.04 -39.13
C ASN A 221 -17.60 -16.74 -38.37
N GLY A 222 -16.56 -15.97 -38.71
CA GLY A 222 -16.24 -14.71 -38.06
C GLY A 222 -15.85 -13.65 -39.09
N LYS A 223 -16.81 -12.90 -39.63
CA LYS A 223 -16.52 -11.60 -40.24
C LYS A 223 -16.24 -10.61 -39.12
N THR A 224 -15.09 -10.69 -38.47
CA THR A 224 -14.60 -9.62 -37.61
C THR A 224 -14.24 -8.46 -38.53
N LYS A 225 -15.17 -7.52 -38.73
CA LYS A 225 -14.91 -6.33 -39.56
C LYS A 225 -13.73 -5.56 -38.94
N ALA A 226 -12.81 -5.10 -39.79
CA ALA A 226 -11.68 -4.27 -39.38
C ALA A 226 -12.13 -3.00 -38.62
N ASP A 227 -13.39 -2.59 -38.82
CA ASP A 227 -13.97 -1.32 -38.39
C ASP A 227 -15.02 -1.45 -37.28
N ALA A 228 -14.88 -2.37 -36.32
CA ALA A 228 -15.76 -2.41 -35.14
C ALA A 228 -15.46 -1.25 -34.17
N VAL A 229 -15.59 -0.01 -34.65
CA VAL A 229 -15.73 1.20 -33.84
C VAL A 229 -17.21 1.32 -33.51
N TRP A 230 -17.56 1.22 -32.24
CA TRP A 230 -18.90 1.56 -31.80
C TRP A 230 -19.14 3.07 -32.00
N HIS A 231 -20.25 3.41 -32.64
CA HIS A 231 -20.80 4.75 -32.68
C HIS A 231 -21.73 4.97 -31.47
N SER A 232 -21.43 5.93 -30.60
CA SER A 232 -22.49 6.83 -30.13
C SER A 232 -22.32 8.17 -30.80
N ASN A 233 -23.27 8.49 -31.66
CA ASN A 233 -23.75 9.86 -31.69
C ASN A 233 -24.46 10.15 -30.36
N HIS A 234 -23.69 10.58 -29.37
CA HIS A 234 -24.00 11.69 -28.47
C HIS A 234 -22.74 11.99 -27.66
N GLY A 235 -22.03 13.03 -28.10
CA GLY A 235 -20.75 13.44 -27.57
C GLY A 235 -20.87 14.09 -26.19
N ILE A 236 -20.05 13.60 -25.26
CA ILE A 236 -19.46 14.41 -24.16
C ILE A 236 -18.00 13.99 -23.91
N ALA A 237 -17.57 12.78 -24.30
CA ALA A 237 -16.21 12.29 -24.03
C ALA A 237 -15.16 12.61 -25.13
N ALA A 238 -15.56 12.89 -26.37
CA ALA A 238 -14.65 13.30 -27.45
C ALA A 238 -14.42 14.83 -27.47
N GLU A 239 -15.42 15.63 -27.07
CA GLU A 239 -15.27 17.09 -26.96
C GLU A 239 -14.43 17.53 -25.74
N ALA A 240 -14.39 16.72 -24.67
CA ALA A 240 -13.54 16.99 -23.51
C ALA A 240 -12.04 16.80 -23.77
N ARG A 241 -11.64 16.09 -24.84
CA ARG A 241 -10.23 15.96 -25.28
C ARG A 241 -9.87 16.87 -26.46
N ALA A 242 -10.85 17.45 -27.15
CA ALA A 242 -10.64 18.38 -28.26
C ALA A 242 -10.54 19.86 -27.82
N ARG A 243 -10.97 20.23 -26.60
CA ARG A 243 -10.95 21.63 -26.11
C ARG A 243 -9.63 22.15 -25.53
N THR A 244 -8.54 21.39 -25.55
CA THR A 244 -7.22 21.88 -25.06
C THR A 244 -6.10 21.91 -26.10
N LYS A 245 -6.38 21.75 -27.40
CA LYS A 245 -5.39 22.09 -28.45
C LYS A 245 -6.07 22.66 -29.70
N ALA A 246 -6.07 23.99 -29.80
CA ALA A 246 -6.23 24.74 -31.05
C ALA A 246 -5.37 26.02 -30.99
N PRO A 247 -4.95 26.57 -32.14
CA PRO A 247 -3.64 27.21 -32.33
C PRO A 247 -3.70 28.73 -32.48
N ALA A 248 -2.62 29.43 -32.14
CA ALA A 248 -2.42 30.84 -32.50
C ALA A 248 -1.81 30.96 -33.93
N PRO A 249 -2.15 32.01 -34.70
CA PRO A 249 -2.01 32.02 -36.15
C PRO A 249 -0.59 32.33 -36.64
N LYS A 250 -0.26 31.73 -37.78
CA LYS A 250 0.97 31.98 -38.55
C LYS A 250 0.95 33.40 -39.13
N GLN A 251 1.91 34.23 -38.74
CA GLN A 251 2.44 35.27 -39.61
C GLN A 251 3.92 34.99 -39.91
N ARG A 252 4.20 35.06 -41.20
CA ARG A 252 5.41 34.61 -41.89
C ARG A 252 6.42 35.75 -41.90
N LEU A 253 7.57 35.60 -41.27
CA LEU A 253 8.75 36.42 -41.57
C LEU A 253 10.04 35.58 -41.60
N LYS A 254 10.61 35.62 -42.81
CA LYS A 254 11.96 35.38 -43.34
C LYS A 254 13.07 34.80 -42.44
N GLU A 255 13.80 33.90 -43.08
CA GLU A 255 15.13 33.40 -42.73
C GLU A 255 16.12 34.53 -42.38
N ALA A 256 16.85 34.34 -41.28
CA ALA A 256 18.14 34.99 -41.02
C ALA A 256 19.08 33.99 -40.32
N ARG A 257 20.32 33.95 -40.81
CA ARG A 257 21.46 33.12 -40.37
C ARG A 257 21.82 33.29 -38.88
N PRO A 258 22.52 32.33 -38.27
CA PRO A 258 22.83 32.34 -36.84
C PRO A 258 24.00 33.28 -36.54
N THR A 259 23.82 34.16 -35.54
CA THR A 259 24.92 34.87 -34.88
C THR A 259 25.07 34.37 -33.45
N LYS A 260 26.33 34.08 -33.10
CA LYS A 260 26.80 33.50 -31.84
C LYS A 260 26.44 34.37 -30.62
N ALA A 261 25.99 33.73 -29.55
CA ALA A 261 25.97 34.27 -28.19
C ALA A 261 26.92 33.43 -27.28
N PRO A 262 27.48 34.01 -26.21
CA PRO A 262 28.76 33.60 -25.62
C PRO A 262 28.66 32.38 -24.68
N PRO A 263 29.78 31.66 -24.46
CA PRO A 263 29.76 30.37 -23.79
C PRO A 263 29.55 30.54 -22.28
N THR A 264 28.48 29.94 -21.77
CA THR A 264 28.42 29.52 -20.37
C THR A 264 29.15 28.18 -20.27
N GLU A 265 30.20 28.12 -19.46
CA GLU A 265 31.04 26.93 -19.28
C GLU A 265 30.19 25.68 -19.00
N ALA A 266 30.37 24.65 -19.82
CA ALA A 266 29.92 23.30 -19.51
C ALA A 266 30.57 22.84 -18.18
N PRO A 267 29.87 22.06 -17.33
CA PRO A 267 30.50 21.52 -16.13
C PRO A 267 31.71 20.68 -16.55
N ARG A 268 32.90 21.06 -16.07
CA ARG A 268 34.15 20.31 -16.28
C ARG A 268 33.88 18.84 -15.94
N GLN A 269 34.10 17.94 -16.91
CA GLN A 269 34.07 16.50 -16.65
C GLN A 269 35.07 16.20 -15.52
N ALA A 270 34.58 15.74 -14.37
CA ALA A 270 35.43 15.29 -13.29
C ALA A 270 36.26 14.11 -13.82
N LYS A 271 37.59 14.17 -13.66
CA LYS A 271 38.50 13.07 -14.03
C LYS A 271 38.95 12.35 -12.76
N PRO A 272 39.23 11.04 -12.84
CA PRO A 272 39.83 10.32 -11.71
C PRO A 272 41.17 10.96 -11.35
N LYS A 273 41.48 11.05 -10.05
CA LYS A 273 42.73 11.63 -9.57
C LYS A 273 43.74 10.52 -9.33
N GLN A 274 44.87 10.55 -10.02
CA GLN A 274 45.96 9.63 -9.74
C GLN A 274 46.62 9.99 -8.40
N VAL A 275 46.84 8.99 -7.56
CA VAL A 275 47.58 9.10 -6.29
C VAL A 275 48.80 8.17 -6.32
N SER A 276 49.78 8.40 -5.46
CA SER A 276 50.99 7.56 -5.40
C SER A 276 50.68 6.13 -4.94
N GLU A 277 49.76 5.99 -3.98
CA GLU A 277 49.39 4.70 -3.39
C GLU A 277 47.91 4.68 -3.00
N MET A 278 47.29 3.50 -3.06
CA MET A 278 45.92 3.32 -2.59
C MET A 278 45.86 3.41 -1.06
N PRO A 279 45.00 4.28 -0.50
CA PRO A 279 44.94 4.46 0.94
C PRO A 279 44.53 3.16 1.65
N ASP A 280 44.98 3.06 2.89
CA ASP A 280 44.65 1.94 3.77
C ASP A 280 43.17 1.94 4.19
N PHE A 281 42.61 3.13 4.44
CA PHE A 281 41.22 3.31 4.80
C PHE A 281 40.71 4.70 4.38
N VAL A 282 39.45 4.75 3.95
CA VAL A 282 38.72 6.01 3.69
C VAL A 282 37.53 6.08 4.64
N ALA A 283 37.45 7.18 5.41
CA ALA A 283 36.33 7.42 6.31
C ALA A 283 34.98 7.38 5.54
N PRO A 284 33.96 6.62 6.01
CA PRO A 284 32.76 6.43 5.22
C PRO A 284 31.89 7.68 5.05
N GLN A 285 31.21 7.77 3.91
CA GLN A 285 30.13 8.73 3.68
C GLN A 285 28.86 8.31 4.45
N LEU A 286 28.28 9.23 5.21
CA LEU A 286 27.17 8.96 6.13
C LEU A 286 25.87 9.56 5.62
N CYS A 287 24.77 8.84 5.82
CA CYS A 287 23.46 9.28 5.36
C CYS A 287 22.81 10.29 6.31
N ALA A 288 22.18 11.34 5.79
CA ALA A 288 21.18 12.11 6.51
C ALA A 288 19.89 11.30 6.70
N ALA A 289 19.25 11.36 7.87
CA ALA A 289 17.98 10.67 8.10
C ALA A 289 16.82 11.53 7.57
N VAL A 290 15.95 10.94 6.75
CA VAL A 290 14.78 11.61 6.17
C VAL A 290 13.52 10.77 6.39
N GLU A 291 12.37 11.43 6.58
CA GLU A 291 11.08 10.74 6.68
C GLU A 291 10.61 10.23 5.31
N THR A 292 10.80 11.05 4.27
CA THR A 292 10.43 10.73 2.89
C THR A 292 11.67 10.77 2.01
N PRO A 293 11.99 9.70 1.26
CA PRO A 293 13.10 9.69 0.32
C PRO A 293 12.84 10.67 -0.83
N PRO A 294 13.90 11.24 -1.43
CA PRO A 294 13.77 12.12 -2.58
C PRO A 294 13.10 11.41 -3.77
N GLY A 295 12.35 12.15 -4.58
CA GLY A 295 11.66 11.62 -5.77
C GLY A 295 12.04 12.30 -7.09
N GLY A 296 13.06 13.16 -7.09
CA GLY A 296 13.51 13.92 -8.26
C GLY A 296 14.45 13.13 -9.17
N ALA A 297 14.58 13.55 -10.44
CA ALA A 297 15.57 13.01 -11.37
C ALA A 297 17.00 13.21 -10.83
N GLY A 298 17.89 12.23 -11.09
CA GLY A 298 19.28 12.26 -10.61
C GLY A 298 19.53 11.57 -9.26
N TRP A 299 18.54 10.86 -8.71
CA TRP A 299 18.68 10.04 -7.51
C TRP A 299 18.56 8.56 -7.84
N CYS A 300 19.32 7.73 -7.13
CA CYS A 300 19.09 6.30 -7.08
C CYS A 300 18.72 5.84 -5.66
N HIS A 301 17.99 4.73 -5.58
CA HIS A 301 17.47 4.17 -4.35
C HIS A 301 17.93 2.72 -4.20
N GLU A 302 18.61 2.43 -3.10
CA GLU A 302 19.12 1.11 -2.76
C GLU A 302 18.39 0.55 -1.54
N ILE A 303 18.37 -0.76 -1.40
CA ILE A 303 17.87 -1.41 -0.17
C ILE A 303 18.77 -0.99 0.98
N LYS A 304 18.17 -0.54 2.09
CA LYS A 304 18.92 -0.40 3.33
C LYS A 304 19.12 -1.78 3.95
N PHE A 305 20.39 -2.17 4.07
CA PHE A 305 20.79 -3.37 4.76
C PHE A 305 20.89 -3.13 6.28
N ASP A 306 20.77 -4.24 7.00
CA ASP A 306 20.77 -4.36 8.46
C ASP A 306 21.95 -5.24 8.90
N GLY A 307 23.17 -4.75 8.69
CA GLY A 307 24.43 -5.45 8.91
C GLY A 307 25.61 -4.54 9.30
N TYR A 308 26.84 -5.06 9.17
CA TYR A 308 28.06 -4.30 9.51
C TYR A 308 28.60 -3.60 8.28
N ARG A 309 28.73 -2.26 8.34
CA ARG A 309 29.38 -1.50 7.28
C ARG A 309 30.88 -1.77 7.30
N MET A 310 31.40 -2.23 6.16
CA MET A 310 32.77 -2.68 6.01
C MET A 310 33.38 -2.07 4.74
N GLN A 311 34.65 -1.72 4.82
CA GLN A 311 35.47 -1.35 3.67
C GLN A 311 36.37 -2.53 3.32
N LEU A 312 36.25 -3.00 2.09
CA LEU A 312 37.06 -4.07 1.54
C LEU A 312 38.21 -3.44 0.74
N ARG A 313 39.44 -3.66 1.19
CA ARG A 313 40.66 -3.28 0.48
C ARG A 313 41.31 -4.54 -0.07
N VAL A 314 41.69 -4.53 -1.34
CA VAL A 314 42.52 -5.57 -1.94
C VAL A 314 43.77 -4.89 -2.47
N ALA A 315 44.94 -5.34 -2.05
CA ALA A 315 46.22 -4.87 -2.58
C ALA A 315 47.17 -6.06 -2.66
N ASP A 316 47.87 -6.21 -3.79
CA ASP A 316 48.84 -7.29 -4.01
C ASP A 316 48.24 -8.69 -3.75
N GLY A 317 46.95 -8.86 -4.10
CA GLY A 317 46.21 -10.11 -3.88
C GLY A 317 45.78 -10.39 -2.43
N ALA A 318 46.11 -9.50 -1.49
CA ALA A 318 45.70 -9.61 -0.08
C ALA A 318 44.45 -8.75 0.19
N ALA A 319 43.39 -9.38 0.73
CA ALA A 319 42.15 -8.70 1.09
C ALA A 319 42.09 -8.38 2.58
N VAL A 320 41.77 -7.13 2.90
CA VAL A 320 41.59 -6.63 4.27
C VAL A 320 40.18 -6.05 4.40
N LEU A 321 39.46 -6.46 5.44
CA LEU A 321 38.11 -5.99 5.75
C LEU A 321 38.13 -5.13 7.01
N LYS A 322 37.96 -3.83 6.82
CA LYS A 322 37.96 -2.85 7.91
C LYS A 322 36.56 -2.38 8.25
N THR A 323 36.26 -2.30 9.54
CA THR A 323 35.02 -1.71 10.04
C THR A 323 34.97 -0.21 9.73
N ARG A 324 33.82 0.43 9.99
CA ARG A 324 33.65 1.89 9.92
C ARG A 324 34.71 2.71 10.69
N LYS A 325 35.42 2.12 11.64
CA LYS A 325 36.49 2.76 12.43
C LYS A 325 37.89 2.26 12.09
N ALA A 326 38.08 1.70 10.89
CA ALA A 326 39.34 1.14 10.43
C ALA A 326 39.86 -0.07 11.23
N LEU A 327 39.04 -0.66 12.13
CA LEU A 327 39.41 -1.91 12.83
C LEU A 327 39.43 -3.06 11.84
N ASP A 328 40.53 -3.80 11.81
CA ASP A 328 40.70 -4.97 10.95
C ASP A 328 39.92 -6.17 11.52
N TRP A 329 38.89 -6.60 10.80
CA TRP A 329 38.07 -7.77 11.13
C TRP A 329 38.22 -8.86 10.06
N THR A 330 39.32 -8.88 9.32
CA THR A 330 39.58 -9.85 8.23
C THR A 330 39.45 -11.29 8.72
N ASP A 331 40.01 -11.61 9.89
CA ASP A 331 39.96 -12.96 10.48
C ASP A 331 38.53 -13.44 10.76
N LYS A 332 37.61 -12.51 11.06
CA LYS A 332 36.19 -12.84 11.30
C LYS A 332 35.46 -13.20 10.00
N PHE A 333 35.95 -12.75 8.85
CA PHE A 333 35.30 -12.86 7.55
C PHE A 333 36.15 -13.59 6.50
N GLY A 334 36.86 -14.65 6.91
CA GLY A 334 37.82 -15.36 6.07
C GLY A 334 37.28 -15.84 4.71
N ALA A 335 36.01 -16.25 4.62
CA ALA A 335 35.40 -16.64 3.34
C ALA A 335 35.31 -15.48 2.34
N ILE A 336 34.95 -14.28 2.84
CA ILE A 336 34.84 -13.06 2.03
C ILE A 336 36.25 -12.58 1.65
N ALA A 337 37.20 -12.57 2.61
CA ALA A 337 38.59 -12.21 2.34
C ALA A 337 39.23 -13.10 1.26
N LYS A 338 39.00 -14.42 1.33
CA LYS A 338 39.49 -15.39 0.33
C LYS A 338 38.91 -15.17 -1.07
N GLU A 339 37.63 -14.81 -1.18
CA GLU A 339 37.04 -14.48 -2.48
C GLU A 339 37.58 -13.13 -2.99
N ALA A 340 37.70 -12.15 -2.09
CA ALA A 340 38.16 -10.80 -2.42
C ALA A 340 39.61 -10.76 -2.89
N GLY A 341 40.50 -11.62 -2.38
CA GLY A 341 41.90 -11.67 -2.84
C GLY A 341 42.08 -12.01 -4.33
N LYS A 342 41.01 -12.39 -5.04
CA LYS A 342 41.00 -12.61 -6.49
C LYS A 342 40.61 -11.35 -7.28
N LEU A 343 40.19 -10.29 -6.61
CA LEU A 343 39.94 -9.00 -7.23
C LEU A 343 41.28 -8.31 -7.55
N PRO A 344 41.33 -7.44 -8.56
CA PRO A 344 42.45 -6.51 -8.71
C PRO A 344 42.51 -5.55 -7.52
N ASP A 345 43.57 -4.74 -7.46
CA ASP A 345 43.74 -3.77 -6.40
C ASP A 345 42.60 -2.76 -6.36
N VAL A 346 41.81 -2.76 -5.30
CA VAL A 346 40.60 -1.94 -5.18
C VAL A 346 40.28 -1.59 -3.73
N LEU A 347 39.53 -0.49 -3.57
CA LEU A 347 38.90 -0.13 -2.31
C LEU A 347 37.39 0.04 -2.49
N ILE A 348 36.62 -0.83 -1.85
CA ILE A 348 35.16 -0.94 -2.00
C ILE A 348 34.46 -0.66 -0.67
N ASP A 349 33.42 0.18 -0.71
CA ASP A 349 32.52 0.40 0.42
C ASP A 349 31.28 -0.50 0.29
N GLY A 350 30.94 -1.17 1.39
CA GLY A 350 29.90 -2.20 1.40
C GLY A 350 29.37 -2.52 2.79
N GLU A 351 28.50 -3.52 2.85
CA GLU A 351 27.89 -3.98 4.08
C GLU A 351 27.83 -5.50 4.14
N ILE A 352 28.27 -6.09 5.26
CA ILE A 352 28.18 -7.53 5.50
C ILE A 352 26.87 -7.85 6.19
N VAL A 353 26.09 -8.76 5.61
CA VAL A 353 24.81 -9.22 6.14
C VAL A 353 24.74 -10.73 6.24
N ALA A 354 23.86 -11.22 7.11
CA ALA A 354 23.40 -12.60 7.10
C ALA A 354 22.00 -12.68 6.51
N LEU A 355 21.77 -13.64 5.62
CA LEU A 355 20.43 -13.95 5.12
C LEU A 355 19.78 -15.04 5.97
N ASP A 356 18.48 -14.88 6.25
CA ASP A 356 17.67 -15.90 6.90
C ASP A 356 17.29 -17.06 5.94
N LYS A 357 16.51 -18.04 6.43
CA LYS A 357 16.02 -19.18 5.63
C LYS A 357 15.12 -18.77 4.45
N HIS A 358 14.67 -17.52 4.41
CA HIS A 358 13.83 -16.94 3.36
C HIS A 358 14.62 -16.00 2.44
N GLY A 359 15.95 -15.89 2.63
CA GLY A 359 16.81 -15.01 1.82
C GLY A 359 16.72 -13.53 2.19
N THR A 360 16.17 -13.18 3.35
CA THR A 360 16.03 -11.79 3.82
C THR A 360 17.18 -11.43 4.77
N PRO A 361 17.79 -10.24 4.65
CA PRO A 361 18.80 -9.76 5.60
C PRO A 361 18.24 -9.73 7.03
N HIS A 362 18.98 -10.28 8.01
CA HIS A 362 18.54 -10.36 9.39
C HIS A 362 19.70 -10.22 10.39
N PHE A 363 19.74 -9.11 11.13
CA PHE A 363 20.85 -8.73 12.01
C PHE A 363 21.14 -9.74 13.14
N SER A 364 20.12 -10.27 13.81
CA SER A 364 20.35 -11.27 14.87
C SER A 364 21.00 -12.55 14.35
N THR A 365 20.78 -12.87 13.07
CA THR A 365 21.42 -14.02 12.41
C THR A 365 22.90 -13.75 12.18
N LEU A 366 23.26 -12.50 11.82
CA LEU A 366 24.65 -12.06 11.65
C LEU A 366 25.45 -12.17 12.96
N GLN A 367 24.87 -11.72 14.07
CA GLN A 367 25.51 -11.84 15.37
C GLN A 367 25.71 -13.28 15.83
N ALA A 368 24.70 -14.13 15.60
CA ALA A 368 24.80 -15.55 15.91
C ALA A 368 25.92 -16.20 15.08
N ALA A 369 26.00 -15.88 13.79
CA ALA A 369 27.05 -16.39 12.90
C ALA A 369 28.46 -15.98 13.38
N LEU A 370 28.64 -14.72 13.78
CA LEU A 370 29.92 -14.23 14.32
C LEU A 370 30.27 -14.87 15.66
N SER A 371 29.31 -15.00 16.56
CA SER A 371 29.53 -15.59 17.89
C SER A 371 29.84 -17.09 17.82
N ASP A 372 29.19 -17.80 16.89
CA ASP A 372 29.36 -19.24 16.70
C ASP A 372 30.52 -19.57 15.73
N GLY A 373 31.24 -18.57 15.19
CA GLY A 373 32.32 -18.75 14.22
C GLY A 373 31.87 -19.26 12.84
N LYS A 374 30.57 -19.23 12.52
CA LYS A 374 29.97 -19.73 11.28
C LYS A 374 29.77 -18.60 10.28
N THR A 375 30.87 -18.07 9.76
CA THR A 375 30.87 -16.86 8.89
C THR A 375 30.92 -17.16 7.40
N ASP A 376 30.92 -18.45 7.02
CA ASP A 376 30.95 -18.97 5.65
C ASP A 376 29.74 -18.57 4.80
N ARG A 377 28.60 -18.27 5.43
CA ARG A 377 27.35 -17.90 4.77
C ARG A 377 27.05 -16.40 4.76
N LEU A 378 27.98 -15.58 5.26
CA LEU A 378 27.85 -14.14 5.25
C LEU A 378 28.13 -13.58 3.86
N ILE A 379 27.44 -12.49 3.52
CA ILE A 379 27.52 -11.88 2.19
C ILE A 379 27.94 -10.42 2.36
N PHE A 380 28.97 -10.01 1.63
CA PHE A 380 29.37 -8.62 1.47
C PHE A 380 28.62 -7.99 0.29
N TYR A 381 27.73 -7.06 0.59
CA TYR A 381 27.02 -6.25 -0.40
C TYR A 381 27.81 -4.98 -0.70
N ALA A 382 28.47 -4.96 -1.84
CA ALA A 382 29.27 -3.85 -2.36
C ALA A 382 28.39 -2.80 -3.03
N PHE A 383 28.47 -1.54 -2.62
CA PHE A 383 27.61 -0.47 -3.15
C PHE A 383 28.35 0.73 -3.75
N ASP A 384 29.64 0.95 -3.46
CA ASP A 384 30.44 2.03 -4.06
C ASP A 384 31.93 1.64 -4.21
N LEU A 385 32.57 2.07 -5.30
CA LEU A 385 33.98 1.82 -5.61
C LEU A 385 34.77 3.12 -5.43
N LEU A 386 35.70 3.13 -4.49
CA LEU A 386 36.45 4.33 -4.10
C LEU A 386 37.77 4.44 -4.85
N PHE A 387 38.48 3.32 -4.99
CA PHE A 387 39.77 3.23 -5.68
C PHE A 387 39.82 2.01 -6.59
N GLU A 388 40.51 2.19 -7.72
CA GLU A 388 40.92 1.15 -8.67
C GLU A 388 42.42 1.33 -8.89
N ALA A 389 43.22 0.44 -8.31
CA ALA A 389 44.66 0.60 -8.12
C ALA A 389 45.00 1.99 -7.52
N THR A 390 45.82 2.78 -8.22
CA THR A 390 46.24 4.14 -7.82
C THR A 390 45.26 5.24 -8.26
N SER A 391 44.10 4.87 -8.82
CA SER A 391 43.11 5.82 -9.32
C SER A 391 42.06 6.13 -8.24
N ASP A 392 42.07 7.37 -7.71
CA ASP A 392 41.03 7.87 -6.80
C ASP A 392 39.78 8.23 -7.60
N LEU A 393 38.75 7.39 -7.47
CA LEU A 393 37.48 7.53 -8.17
C LEU A 393 36.49 8.42 -7.40
N ARG A 394 36.75 8.76 -6.13
CA ARG A 394 35.81 9.52 -5.29
C ARG A 394 35.35 10.86 -5.90
N PRO A 395 36.17 11.61 -6.66
CA PRO A 395 35.72 12.84 -7.34
C PRO A 395 34.70 12.61 -8.47
N LEU A 396 34.62 11.40 -9.03
CA LEU A 396 33.70 11.07 -10.12
C LEU A 396 32.24 11.01 -9.66
N PRO A 397 31.26 11.11 -10.56
CA PRO A 397 29.85 10.84 -10.25
C PRO A 397 29.63 9.41 -9.72
N LEU A 398 28.69 9.25 -8.77
CA LEU A 398 28.31 7.94 -8.23
C LEU A 398 27.89 6.96 -9.33
N ALA A 399 27.18 7.43 -10.36
CA ALA A 399 26.75 6.59 -11.49
C ALA A 399 27.93 5.88 -12.15
N GLU A 400 29.04 6.60 -12.36
CA GLU A 400 30.24 6.04 -12.99
C GLU A 400 30.95 5.04 -12.06
N ARG A 401 31.09 5.38 -10.76
CA ARG A 401 31.71 4.49 -9.77
C ARG A 401 30.93 3.18 -9.63
N LYS A 402 29.59 3.25 -9.63
CA LYS A 402 28.72 2.06 -9.56
C LYS A 402 28.78 1.22 -10.84
N ALA A 403 28.84 1.84 -12.01
CA ALA A 403 29.00 1.11 -13.28
C ALA A 403 30.33 0.34 -13.33
N ARG A 404 31.43 0.97 -12.91
CA ARG A 404 32.75 0.32 -12.79
C ARG A 404 32.73 -0.82 -11.76
N LEU A 405 32.12 -0.59 -10.59
CA LEU A 405 31.95 -1.63 -9.57
C LEU A 405 31.18 -2.84 -10.11
N LYS A 406 30.09 -2.60 -10.85
CA LYS A 406 29.28 -3.66 -11.44
C LYS A 406 30.09 -4.50 -12.43
N ALA A 407 30.77 -3.84 -13.37
CA ALA A 407 31.63 -4.50 -14.35
C ALA A 407 32.76 -5.32 -13.68
N LEU A 408 33.42 -4.75 -12.67
CA LEU A 408 34.45 -5.42 -11.88
C LEU A 408 33.92 -6.70 -11.23
N LEU A 409 32.73 -6.64 -10.63
CA LEU A 409 32.16 -7.78 -9.91
C LEU A 409 31.54 -8.84 -10.85
N GLU A 410 31.06 -8.45 -12.03
CA GLU A 410 30.49 -9.34 -13.06
C GLU A 410 31.57 -10.09 -13.86
N ALA A 411 32.78 -9.54 -13.99
CA ALA A 411 33.90 -10.20 -14.65
C ALA A 411 34.36 -11.50 -13.95
N ARG A 412 33.89 -11.76 -12.74
CA ARG A 412 34.27 -12.93 -11.92
C ARG A 412 33.46 -14.17 -12.30
N LYS A 413 34.13 -15.31 -12.39
CA LYS A 413 33.49 -16.62 -12.64
C LYS A 413 33.24 -17.34 -11.32
N GLY A 414 31.97 -17.54 -10.93
CA GLY A 414 31.62 -18.30 -9.72
C GLY A 414 30.12 -18.54 -9.54
N LYS A 415 29.74 -19.72 -9.05
CA LYS A 415 28.35 -20.03 -8.65
C LYS A 415 28.13 -19.52 -7.22
N ASN A 416 27.22 -18.54 -7.04
CA ASN A 416 26.89 -17.89 -5.75
C ASN A 416 28.08 -17.14 -5.08
N PRO A 417 28.46 -15.95 -5.56
CA PRO A 417 29.53 -15.16 -4.92
C PRO A 417 29.10 -14.65 -3.53
N VAL A 418 30.04 -14.67 -2.58
CA VAL A 418 29.87 -14.06 -1.24
C VAL A 418 30.06 -12.55 -1.28
N ILE A 419 30.55 -11.99 -2.39
CA ILE A 419 30.63 -10.54 -2.65
C ILE A 419 29.62 -10.21 -3.76
N ARG A 420 28.62 -9.38 -3.47
CA ARG A 420 27.50 -9.06 -4.38
C ARG A 420 27.37 -7.56 -4.61
N TYR A 421 27.08 -7.18 -5.84
CA TYR A 421 26.73 -5.80 -6.17
C TYR A 421 25.34 -5.44 -5.62
N VAL A 422 25.20 -4.23 -5.09
CA VAL A 422 23.90 -3.66 -4.69
C VAL A 422 23.26 -2.98 -5.89
N GLU A 423 22.23 -3.64 -6.43
CA GLU A 423 21.33 -3.06 -7.42
C GLU A 423 20.57 -1.86 -6.87
N HIS A 424 20.27 -0.91 -7.75
CA HIS A 424 19.58 0.32 -7.39
C HIS A 424 18.42 0.60 -8.34
N PHE A 425 17.49 1.43 -7.86
CA PHE A 425 16.28 1.85 -8.54
C PHE A 425 16.35 3.34 -8.84
N GLU A 426 16.14 3.76 -10.08
CA GLU A 426 16.04 5.17 -10.48
C GLU A 426 14.59 5.69 -10.50
N GLN A 427 13.63 4.85 -10.10
CA GLN A 427 12.23 5.24 -9.95
C GLN A 427 12.01 6.12 -8.72
N SER A 428 10.83 6.75 -8.61
CA SER A 428 10.45 7.59 -7.47
C SER A 428 10.71 6.93 -6.11
N GLY A 429 11.57 7.54 -5.28
CA GLY A 429 11.96 7.05 -3.95
C GLY A 429 10.79 6.61 -3.05
N PRO A 430 9.67 7.37 -2.98
CA PRO A 430 8.47 6.93 -2.25
C PRO A 430 7.92 5.56 -2.71
N ALA A 431 7.91 5.29 -4.01
CA ALA A 431 7.45 4.00 -4.55
C ALA A 431 8.41 2.85 -4.18
N VAL A 432 9.71 3.12 -4.16
CA VAL A 432 10.73 2.16 -3.73
C VAL A 432 10.59 1.88 -2.23
N LEU A 433 10.35 2.91 -1.41
CA LEU A 433 10.11 2.77 0.03
C LEU A 433 8.85 1.95 0.33
N ASP A 434 7.76 2.16 -0.41
CA ASP A 434 6.53 1.38 -0.28
C ASP A 434 6.71 -0.08 -0.69
N SER A 435 7.55 -0.34 -1.69
CA SER A 435 7.93 -1.69 -2.10
C SER A 435 8.76 -2.37 -1.01
N ALA A 436 9.76 -1.67 -0.47
CA ALA A 436 10.54 -2.13 0.67
C ALA A 436 9.64 -2.40 1.91
N ARG A 437 8.58 -1.61 2.12
CA ARG A 437 7.60 -1.81 3.20
C ARG A 437 6.82 -3.12 3.04
N LYS A 438 6.37 -3.43 1.82
CA LYS A 438 5.67 -4.69 1.51
C LYS A 438 6.57 -5.91 1.69
N LEU A 439 7.86 -5.76 1.37
CA LEU A 439 8.89 -6.79 1.55
C LEU A 439 9.44 -6.86 2.98
N LYS A 440 8.96 -5.99 3.88
CA LYS A 440 9.39 -5.89 5.29
C LYS A 440 10.89 -5.63 5.47
N LEU A 441 11.53 -4.97 4.50
CA LEU A 441 12.93 -4.54 4.58
C LEU A 441 13.10 -3.43 5.63
N GLU A 442 14.33 -3.14 6.04
CA GLU A 442 14.60 -2.12 7.07
C GLU A 442 14.26 -0.71 6.59
N GLY A 443 14.57 -0.41 5.33
CA GLY A 443 14.41 0.91 4.72
C GLY A 443 15.05 0.96 3.34
N ILE A 444 15.28 2.19 2.87
CA ILE A 444 16.05 2.46 1.66
C ILE A 444 17.10 3.54 1.92
N VAL A 445 18.20 3.49 1.16
CA VAL A 445 19.21 4.55 1.09
C VAL A 445 19.08 5.20 -0.29
N SER A 446 18.92 6.52 -0.32
CA SER A 446 18.87 7.29 -1.57
C SER A 446 20.15 8.07 -1.75
N LYS A 447 20.74 8.02 -2.94
CA LYS A 447 22.02 8.65 -3.24
C LYS A 447 21.93 9.48 -4.51
N ARG A 448 22.59 10.64 -4.55
CA ARG A 448 22.70 11.46 -5.77
C ARG A 448 23.64 10.80 -6.77
N LEU A 449 23.15 10.53 -7.99
CA LEU A 449 23.90 9.87 -9.06
C LEU A 449 25.05 10.72 -9.58
N ASP A 450 24.92 12.04 -9.54
CA ASP A 450 25.93 13.02 -9.94
C ASP A 450 26.90 13.40 -8.79
N GLY A 451 26.70 12.83 -7.59
CA GLY A 451 27.46 13.16 -6.39
C GLY A 451 28.85 12.51 -6.31
N ALA A 452 29.84 13.31 -5.91
CA ALA A 452 31.16 12.81 -5.50
C ALA A 452 31.08 12.10 -4.12
N TYR A 453 31.98 11.16 -3.87
CA TYR A 453 32.09 10.52 -2.55
C TYR A 453 32.77 11.45 -1.55
N ARG A 454 32.09 11.75 -0.44
CA ARG A 454 32.61 12.64 0.62
C ARG A 454 32.47 11.99 1.98
N SER A 455 33.58 11.82 2.68
CA SER A 455 33.60 11.32 4.05
C SER A 455 32.79 12.22 4.99
N GLY A 456 32.07 11.61 5.94
CA GLY A 456 31.19 12.34 6.86
C GLY A 456 29.75 12.44 6.35
N ARG A 457 28.91 13.21 7.05
CA ARG A 457 27.47 13.32 6.75
C ARG A 457 27.24 14.40 5.70
N SER A 458 26.48 14.06 4.65
CA SER A 458 26.03 15.02 3.64
C SER A 458 24.58 14.74 3.24
N ASP A 459 23.97 15.70 2.55
CA ASP A 459 22.63 15.56 1.99
C ASP A 459 22.62 14.74 0.69
N ASP A 460 23.79 14.41 0.13
CA ASP A 460 23.89 13.61 -1.09
C ASP A 460 23.48 12.15 -0.86
N TRP A 461 23.55 11.67 0.39
CA TRP A 461 23.12 10.34 0.81
C TRP A 461 22.05 10.50 1.90
N THR A 462 20.86 9.97 1.67
CA THR A 462 19.76 10.01 2.64
C THR A 462 19.26 8.61 2.96
N LYS A 463 18.80 8.38 4.18
CA LYS A 463 18.20 7.10 4.60
C LYS A 463 16.76 7.32 5.05
N ALA A 464 15.85 6.52 4.53
CA ALA A 464 14.45 6.46 4.95
C ALA A 464 14.19 5.07 5.54
N LYS A 465 13.92 5.00 6.84
CA LYS A 465 13.67 3.74 7.55
C LYS A 465 12.16 3.43 7.60
N ILE A 466 11.81 2.17 7.37
CA ILE A 466 10.44 1.65 7.49
C ILE A 466 10.15 1.22 8.93
N ARG A 467 11.18 0.74 9.64
CA ARG A 467 11.11 0.31 11.04
C ARG A 467 11.95 1.25 11.92
N ALA A 468 11.42 1.60 13.09
CA ALA A 468 12.16 2.36 14.08
C ALA A 468 13.15 1.43 14.83
N GLY A 469 14.29 1.15 14.21
CA GLY A 469 15.47 0.59 14.88
C GLY A 469 16.36 1.70 15.39
N HIS A 470 16.76 1.65 16.67
CA HIS A 470 17.66 2.62 17.29
C HIS A 470 18.79 1.93 18.05
N GLU A 471 19.94 2.59 18.11
CA GLU A 471 21.10 2.14 18.88
C GLU A 471 21.00 2.73 20.28
N VAL A 472 21.26 1.92 21.30
CA VAL A 472 21.27 2.37 22.70
C VAL A 472 22.51 1.85 23.40
N VAL A 473 23.02 2.58 24.37
CA VAL A 473 24.08 2.12 25.27
C VAL A 473 23.45 1.39 26.44
N ILE A 474 23.98 0.22 26.79
CA ILE A 474 23.49 -0.56 27.92
C ILE A 474 24.25 -0.14 29.17
N GLY A 475 23.53 0.47 30.12
CA GLY A 475 24.09 0.93 31.40
C GLY A 475 23.72 0.05 32.59
N GLY A 476 22.94 -1.01 32.39
CA GLY A 476 22.65 -2.00 33.43
C GLY A 476 21.71 -3.11 32.96
N TRP A 477 21.48 -4.09 33.82
CA TRP A 477 20.45 -5.12 33.63
C TRP A 477 19.70 -5.41 34.94
N LYS A 478 18.49 -5.95 34.80
CA LYS A 478 17.64 -6.35 35.94
C LYS A 478 17.49 -7.86 36.03
N THR A 479 17.36 -8.35 37.26
CA THR A 479 17.03 -9.73 37.57
C THR A 479 15.67 -9.82 38.27
N THR A 480 15.09 -11.02 38.35
CA THR A 480 13.94 -11.33 39.22
C THR A 480 14.11 -12.75 39.70
N GLY A 481 14.21 -12.95 41.01
CA GLY A 481 14.55 -14.25 41.60
C GLY A 481 15.90 -14.79 41.12
N GLY A 482 16.90 -13.90 40.92
CA GLY A 482 18.23 -14.27 40.44
C GLY A 482 18.36 -14.56 38.94
N LYS A 483 17.25 -14.57 38.18
CA LYS A 483 17.25 -14.79 36.73
C LYS A 483 17.20 -13.48 35.95
N PHE A 484 17.90 -13.41 34.82
CA PHE A 484 17.90 -12.26 33.90
C PHE A 484 16.47 -11.90 33.45
N ARG A 485 16.13 -10.60 33.45
CA ARG A 485 14.81 -10.10 33.06
C ARG A 485 14.82 -9.06 31.95
N SER A 486 15.69 -8.05 32.03
CA SER A 486 15.66 -6.92 31.08
C SER A 486 16.98 -6.12 31.08
N LEU A 487 17.26 -5.43 29.98
CA LEU A 487 18.37 -4.47 29.89
C LEU A 487 17.89 -3.04 30.17
N MET A 488 18.80 -2.21 30.69
CA MET A 488 18.60 -0.79 30.93
C MET A 488 19.37 0.01 29.89
N ALA A 489 18.66 0.81 29.11
CA ALA A 489 19.17 1.52 27.96
C ALA A 489 19.37 3.02 28.26
N GLY A 490 20.43 3.58 27.69
CA GLY A 490 20.75 5.01 27.71
C GLY A 490 21.22 5.51 26.36
N VAL A 491 21.27 6.83 26.22
CA VAL A 491 21.84 7.55 25.07
C VAL A 491 22.68 8.71 25.61
N TYR A 492 23.82 8.99 25.00
CA TYR A 492 24.67 10.10 25.44
C TYR A 492 24.00 11.44 25.13
N ARG A 493 24.00 12.35 26.13
CA ARG A 493 23.56 13.73 25.99
C ARG A 493 24.64 14.63 26.59
N GLY A 494 25.52 15.16 25.74
CA GLY A 494 26.72 15.86 26.19
C GLY A 494 27.71 14.88 26.84
N ASP A 495 28.07 15.12 28.10
CA ASP A 495 29.08 14.38 28.86
C ASP A 495 28.55 13.20 29.68
N HIS A 496 27.23 13.02 29.79
CA HIS A 496 26.61 11.97 30.61
C HIS A 496 25.67 11.06 29.81
N LEU A 497 25.51 9.83 30.30
CA LEU A 497 24.57 8.86 29.73
C LEU A 497 23.17 9.10 30.32
N ALA A 498 22.24 9.59 29.51
CA ALA A 498 20.85 9.78 29.92
C ALA A 498 20.11 8.45 29.84
N PHE A 499 19.41 8.06 30.91
CA PHE A 499 18.55 6.88 30.91
C PHE A 499 17.35 7.09 29.99
N VAL A 500 17.14 6.18 29.04
CA VAL A 500 16.04 6.29 28.07
C VAL A 500 14.98 5.20 28.24
N GLY A 501 15.23 4.15 29.03
CA GLY A 501 14.19 3.17 29.37
C GLY A 501 14.68 1.73 29.51
N ILE A 502 13.72 0.82 29.68
CA ILE A 502 13.97 -0.61 29.88
C ILE A 502 13.62 -1.38 28.61
N VAL A 503 14.54 -2.23 28.17
CA VAL A 503 14.34 -3.20 27.09
C VAL A 503 13.97 -4.52 27.74
N GLY A 504 12.68 -4.87 27.68
CA GLY A 504 12.10 -6.01 28.40
C GLY A 504 11.76 -7.23 27.56
N THR A 505 11.97 -7.16 26.24
CA THR A 505 11.63 -8.23 25.29
C THR A 505 12.78 -8.47 24.31
N GLY A 506 12.74 -9.58 23.55
CA GLY A 506 13.83 -9.96 22.63
C GLY A 506 14.89 -10.90 23.24
N PHE A 507 14.61 -11.47 24.42
CA PHE A 507 15.53 -12.37 25.13
C PHE A 507 14.98 -13.79 25.16
N GLY A 508 15.47 -14.66 24.28
CA GLY A 508 15.31 -16.12 24.41
C GLY A 508 16.42 -16.73 25.26
N ALA A 509 16.29 -18.00 25.66
CA ALA A 509 17.29 -18.69 26.47
C ALA A 509 18.70 -18.65 25.85
N ASP A 510 18.80 -18.83 24.53
CA ASP A 510 20.06 -18.77 23.79
C ASP A 510 20.63 -17.35 23.71
N THR A 511 19.77 -16.35 23.52
CA THR A 511 20.18 -14.93 23.52
C THR A 511 20.77 -14.54 24.86
N VAL A 512 20.10 -14.90 25.97
CA VAL A 512 20.60 -14.64 27.32
C VAL A 512 21.95 -15.32 27.53
N ARG A 513 22.09 -16.60 27.16
CA ARG A 513 23.36 -17.34 27.28
C ARG A 513 24.51 -16.63 26.58
N ARG A 514 24.27 -16.04 25.41
CA ARG A 514 25.28 -15.34 24.60
C ARG A 514 25.66 -13.95 25.12
N ILE A 515 24.70 -13.18 25.66
CA ILE A 515 24.98 -11.81 26.12
C ILE A 515 25.51 -11.74 27.56
N MET A 516 25.18 -12.72 28.41
CA MET A 516 25.56 -12.70 29.83
C MET A 516 27.07 -12.57 30.10
N PRO A 517 27.99 -13.21 29.35
CA PRO A 517 29.43 -13.02 29.54
C PRO A 517 29.87 -11.56 29.33
N ALA A 518 29.35 -10.89 28.29
CA ALA A 518 29.66 -9.50 28.00
C ALA A 518 29.10 -8.56 29.08
N LEU A 519 27.88 -8.82 29.57
CA LEU A 519 27.30 -8.05 30.68
C LEU A 519 28.13 -8.21 31.96
N LYS A 520 28.54 -9.44 32.32
CA LYS A 520 29.38 -9.67 33.50
C LYS A 520 30.75 -9.00 33.40
N ALA A 521 31.38 -9.03 32.23
CA ALA A 521 32.70 -8.41 32.02
C ALA A 521 32.66 -6.88 32.17
N ALA A 522 31.52 -6.26 31.86
CA ALA A 522 31.33 -4.82 31.94
C ALA A 522 30.67 -4.38 33.27
N GLU A 523 30.56 -5.24 34.29
CA GLU A 523 29.92 -4.90 35.57
C GLU A 523 30.61 -3.72 36.28
N ALA A 524 29.81 -2.88 36.94
CA ALA A 524 30.27 -1.69 37.64
C ALA A 524 29.58 -1.53 39.00
N ASP A 525 30.27 -0.91 39.96
CA ASP A 525 29.70 -0.67 41.30
C ASP A 525 28.73 0.52 41.35
N LYS A 526 28.94 1.48 40.44
CA LYS A 526 28.22 2.77 40.35
C LYS A 526 27.36 2.81 39.10
N SER A 527 26.22 3.52 39.19
CA SER A 527 25.34 3.75 38.03
C SER A 527 26.06 4.60 36.98
N PRO A 528 26.05 4.19 35.69
CA PRO A 528 26.57 5.03 34.61
C PRO A 528 25.58 6.12 34.18
N PHE A 529 24.31 6.06 34.63
CA PHE A 529 23.27 7.01 34.23
C PHE A 529 23.35 8.30 35.05
N GLY A 530 23.35 9.44 34.35
CA GLY A 530 23.28 10.78 34.93
C GLY A 530 21.93 11.47 34.70
N GLY A 531 21.68 12.55 35.43
CA GLY A 531 20.47 13.38 35.31
C GLY A 531 19.36 13.07 36.32
N LYS A 532 18.30 13.89 36.33
CA LYS A 532 17.19 13.83 37.29
C LYS A 532 16.39 12.51 37.23
N ASP A 533 16.41 11.84 36.07
CA ASP A 533 15.69 10.58 35.81
C ASP A 533 16.60 9.34 35.94
N ALA A 534 17.78 9.46 36.57
CA ALA A 534 18.71 8.35 36.75
C ALA A 534 18.10 7.24 37.64
N PRO A 535 18.14 5.96 37.20
CA PRO A 535 17.59 4.86 37.97
C PRO A 535 18.33 4.64 39.31
N LYS A 536 17.57 4.38 40.39
CA LYS A 536 18.14 4.10 41.73
C LYS A 536 18.64 2.65 41.84
N LYS A 537 19.70 2.43 42.63
CA LYS A 537 20.25 1.09 42.93
C LYS A 537 19.25 0.31 43.80
N THR A 538 18.91 -0.89 43.35
CA THR A 538 18.09 -1.87 44.09
C THR A 538 18.79 -3.23 44.04
N ARG A 539 18.42 -4.18 44.91
CA ARG A 539 19.03 -5.53 44.94
C ARG A 539 18.98 -6.25 43.59
N ASP A 540 17.96 -5.98 42.79
CA ASP A 540 17.72 -6.66 41.51
C ASP A 540 18.30 -5.90 40.30
N VAL A 541 19.14 -4.88 40.51
CA VAL A 541 19.77 -4.05 39.45
C VAL A 541 21.28 -4.20 39.50
N HIS A 542 21.85 -4.54 38.34
CA HIS A 542 23.29 -4.64 38.13
C HIS A 542 23.72 -3.53 37.17
N TRP A 543 24.73 -2.74 37.55
CA TRP A 543 25.22 -1.63 36.73
C TRP A 543 26.32 -2.11 35.79
N LEU A 544 26.45 -1.40 34.68
CA LEU A 544 27.45 -1.64 33.67
C LEU A 544 28.28 -0.39 33.42
N LYS A 545 29.54 -0.57 33.06
CA LYS A 545 30.29 0.47 32.35
C LYS A 545 29.57 0.77 31.04
N PRO A 546 29.42 2.04 30.63
CA PRO A 546 28.65 2.44 29.45
C PRO A 546 29.44 2.18 28.15
N GLU A 547 29.86 0.94 27.94
CA GLU A 547 30.73 0.51 26.84
C GLU A 547 29.99 -0.38 25.83
N LEU A 548 28.91 -1.03 26.26
CA LEU A 548 28.13 -1.95 25.44
C LEU A 548 27.05 -1.21 24.66
N VAL A 549 27.09 -1.29 23.32
CA VAL A 549 26.03 -0.78 22.45
C VAL A 549 25.10 -1.92 22.05
N ALA A 550 23.80 -1.66 22.02
CA ALA A 550 22.80 -2.59 21.55
C ALA A 550 21.93 -1.97 20.46
N GLU A 551 21.51 -2.79 19.51
CA GLU A 551 20.44 -2.46 18.60
C GLU A 551 19.10 -2.91 19.18
N ILE A 552 18.13 -2.00 19.14
CA ILE A 552 16.76 -2.25 19.60
C ILE A 552 15.75 -1.90 18.52
N GLU A 553 14.66 -2.66 18.47
CA GLU A 553 13.44 -2.25 17.79
C GLU A 553 12.49 -1.69 18.85
N PHE A 554 11.87 -0.55 18.60
CA PHE A 554 10.98 0.10 19.57
C PHE A 554 9.81 0.78 18.87
N ALA A 555 8.71 0.99 19.59
CA ALA A 555 7.49 1.57 19.05
C ALA A 555 7.57 3.09 18.84
N GLY A 556 8.70 3.71 19.21
CA GLY A 556 8.95 5.15 19.11
C GLY A 556 9.35 5.79 20.45
N TRP A 557 9.79 7.05 20.36
CA TRP A 557 10.18 7.85 21.52
C TRP A 557 8.93 8.46 22.19
N THR A 558 8.96 8.62 23.52
CA THR A 558 8.00 9.46 24.24
C THR A 558 8.36 10.93 24.07
N ASP A 559 7.42 11.83 24.36
CA ASP A 559 7.69 13.27 24.44
C ASP A 559 8.76 13.62 25.50
N ALA A 560 8.92 12.78 26.53
CA ALA A 560 10.00 12.87 27.51
C ALA A 560 11.36 12.29 27.04
N GLY A 561 11.47 11.84 25.79
CA GLY A 561 12.69 11.26 25.22
C GLY A 561 13.05 9.86 25.73
N ASN A 562 12.06 9.05 26.13
CA ASN A 562 12.21 7.65 26.54
C ASN A 562 11.73 6.65 25.46
N ILE A 563 12.28 5.45 25.42
CA ILE A 563 11.91 4.38 24.47
C ILE A 563 10.60 3.68 24.91
N ARG A 564 9.64 3.50 23.98
CA ARG A 564 8.40 2.72 24.23
C ARG A 564 8.48 1.32 23.62
N GLN A 565 8.13 0.30 24.41
CA GLN A 565 7.99 -1.09 23.95
C GLN A 565 9.22 -1.60 23.19
N ALA A 566 10.40 -1.47 23.79
CA ALA A 566 11.65 -1.87 23.16
C ALA A 566 11.90 -3.38 23.24
N ALA A 567 12.41 -3.94 22.14
CA ALA A 567 12.84 -5.31 21.97
C ALA A 567 14.32 -5.36 21.53
N PHE A 568 15.10 -6.17 22.22
CA PHE A 568 16.52 -6.37 21.93
C PHE A 568 16.72 -7.12 20.61
N LYS A 569 17.64 -6.64 19.77
CA LYS A 569 18.04 -7.29 18.51
C LYS A 569 19.44 -7.91 18.57
N GLY A 570 20.38 -7.24 19.24
CA GLY A 570 21.76 -7.69 19.33
C GLY A 570 22.73 -6.63 19.89
N LEU A 571 23.94 -7.05 20.27
CA LEU A 571 25.04 -6.16 20.72
C LEU A 571 25.91 -5.67 19.57
N ARG A 572 26.12 -4.37 19.42
CA ARG A 572 27.00 -3.77 18.42
C ARG A 572 28.42 -3.65 18.96
N GLN A 573 29.34 -4.45 18.41
CA GLN A 573 30.77 -4.41 18.72
C GLN A 573 31.58 -3.55 17.74
N ASP A 574 30.95 -3.10 16.66
CA ASP A 574 31.58 -2.32 15.58
C ASP A 574 31.62 -0.82 15.86
N LYS A 575 30.93 -0.37 16.91
CA LYS A 575 30.74 1.05 17.24
C LYS A 575 30.98 1.30 18.73
N PRO A 576 31.76 2.33 19.11
CA PRO A 576 31.93 2.70 20.51
C PRO A 576 30.69 3.41 21.07
N ALA A 577 30.45 3.24 22.37
CA ALA A 577 29.23 3.71 23.03
C ALA A 577 29.02 5.23 23.02
N HIS A 578 30.10 6.02 23.10
CA HIS A 578 30.02 7.49 23.14
C HIS A 578 29.48 8.12 21.83
N GLU A 579 29.43 7.38 20.72
CA GLU A 579 28.89 7.85 19.43
C GLU A 579 27.40 7.54 19.23
N VAL A 580 26.74 6.97 20.24
CA VAL A 580 25.30 6.72 20.21
C VAL A 580 24.58 7.99 20.65
N GLU A 581 24.16 8.78 19.65
CA GLU A 581 23.37 10.00 19.81
C GLU A 581 21.91 9.79 19.36
N ALA A 582 20.98 10.52 19.97
CA ALA A 582 19.58 10.51 19.58
C ALA A 582 19.40 11.19 18.21
N GLU A 583 19.25 10.41 17.13
CA GLU A 583 18.92 10.94 15.80
C GLU A 583 17.56 11.66 15.84
N THR A 584 17.58 12.99 15.92
CA THR A 584 16.42 13.84 15.64
C THR A 584 16.46 14.18 14.15
N PRO A 585 15.40 13.93 13.35
CA PRO A 585 15.44 14.22 11.91
C PRO A 585 15.68 15.71 11.65
N VAL A 586 16.76 16.04 10.94
CA VAL A 586 17.03 17.40 10.47
C VAL A 586 16.16 17.65 9.25
N LYS A 587 15.32 18.70 9.30
CA LYS A 587 14.54 19.17 8.16
C LYS A 587 15.48 19.81 7.14
N THR A 588 15.81 19.10 6.06
CA THR A 588 16.56 19.68 4.96
C THR A 588 15.68 20.68 4.21
N THR A 589 16.18 21.90 4.10
CA THR A 589 15.55 23.06 3.47
C THR A 589 15.51 22.94 1.95
N VAL A 590 14.33 23.11 1.35
CA VAL A 590 14.16 23.42 -0.08
C VAL A 590 13.71 24.88 -0.21
N VAL A 591 14.29 25.54 -1.21
CA VAL A 591 14.36 26.98 -1.50
C VAL A 591 13.03 27.74 -1.40
N LYS A 592 13.10 28.93 -0.79
CA LYS A 592 12.03 29.94 -0.62
C LYS A 592 11.44 30.40 -1.98
N PRO A 593 10.16 30.79 -1.99
CA PRO A 593 9.90 32.21 -2.25
C PRO A 593 9.16 32.92 -1.11
N MET A 594 9.62 34.15 -0.90
CA MET A 594 9.01 35.35 -0.32
C MET A 594 7.93 35.25 0.77
N ALA A 595 8.26 35.90 1.90
CA ALA A 595 7.43 36.06 3.07
C ALA A 595 6.20 36.95 2.82
N LYS A 596 5.08 36.56 3.44
CA LYS A 596 4.22 37.51 4.17
C LYS A 596 4.08 37.04 5.61
N ALA A 597 4.04 38.02 6.49
CA ALA A 597 4.36 37.92 7.89
C ALA A 597 3.22 37.39 8.77
N ALA A 598 3.67 36.82 9.89
CA ALA A 598 3.11 36.86 11.25
C ALA A 598 1.86 36.03 11.60
N GLY A 599 2.07 35.17 12.62
CA GLY A 599 1.03 34.57 13.43
C GLY A 599 1.56 33.49 14.38
N LYS A 600 2.24 33.89 15.46
CA LYS A 600 2.45 33.02 16.63
C LYS A 600 1.07 32.61 17.17
N ALA A 601 0.79 31.32 17.24
CA ALA A 601 -0.25 30.77 18.11
C ALA A 601 0.27 29.49 18.79
N SER A 602 0.81 29.66 19.98
CA SER A 602 0.84 28.59 20.98
C SER A 602 -0.57 28.42 21.53
N GLY A 603 -1.36 27.55 20.91
CA GLY A 603 -2.71 27.18 21.36
C GLY A 603 -3.25 26.02 20.50
N GLY A 604 -3.20 24.80 21.02
CA GLY A 604 -3.84 23.64 20.39
C GLY A 604 -5.37 23.74 20.46
N VAL A 605 -6.08 23.08 19.54
CA VAL A 605 -7.56 23.01 19.58
C VAL A 605 -7.95 21.91 20.56
N MET A 606 -8.75 22.24 21.58
CA MET A 606 -9.12 21.30 22.65
C MET A 606 -7.92 20.58 23.30
N GLY A 607 -6.80 21.29 23.47
CA GLY A 607 -5.56 20.72 24.03
C GLY A 607 -4.78 19.80 23.07
N VAL A 608 -5.22 19.64 21.81
CA VAL A 608 -4.54 18.87 20.77
C VAL A 608 -3.75 19.80 19.85
N ALA A 609 -2.45 19.58 19.73
CA ALA A 609 -1.62 20.30 18.77
C ALA A 609 -2.00 19.90 17.33
N ILE A 610 -2.43 20.88 16.53
CA ILE A 610 -2.76 20.67 15.12
C ILE A 610 -1.52 20.95 14.27
N SER A 611 -0.94 19.91 13.67
CA SER A 611 0.19 20.05 12.74
C SER A 611 -0.29 20.38 11.34
N ASN A 612 0.49 21.21 10.62
CA ASN A 612 0.12 21.73 9.29
C ASN A 612 -1.29 22.35 9.30
N PRO A 613 -1.57 23.33 10.18
CA PRO A 613 -2.90 23.89 10.36
C PRO A 613 -3.49 24.42 9.04
N ASP A 614 -2.66 25.05 8.21
CA ASP A 614 -3.06 25.65 6.93
C ASP A 614 -3.21 24.65 5.78
N LYS A 615 -3.01 23.34 6.04
CA LYS A 615 -3.17 22.33 4.99
C LYS A 615 -4.62 22.32 4.50
N ALA A 616 -4.82 22.62 3.22
CA ALA A 616 -6.13 22.53 2.57
C ALA A 616 -6.61 21.07 2.51
N LEU A 617 -7.68 20.76 3.22
CA LEU A 617 -8.35 19.45 3.19
C LEU A 617 -9.46 19.42 2.15
N TRP A 618 -10.18 20.53 1.98
CA TRP A 618 -11.05 20.77 0.83
C TRP A 618 -10.54 21.97 0.04
N PRO A 619 -10.40 21.87 -1.29
CA PRO A 619 -10.02 23.02 -2.11
C PRO A 619 -11.05 24.14 -2.14
N ASP A 620 -12.32 23.81 -1.88
CA ASP A 620 -13.44 24.74 -1.91
C ASP A 620 -14.62 24.17 -1.09
N ALA A 621 -15.24 25.01 -0.25
CA ALA A 621 -16.46 24.72 0.51
C ALA A 621 -17.76 25.21 -0.18
N GLY A 622 -17.68 25.69 -1.42
CA GLY A 622 -18.78 26.31 -2.16
C GLY A 622 -18.80 27.84 -2.07
N ASP A 623 -17.75 28.44 -1.49
CA ASP A 623 -17.54 29.88 -1.32
C ASP A 623 -16.26 30.38 -2.02
N GLY A 624 -15.56 29.50 -2.75
CA GLY A 624 -14.33 29.81 -3.48
C GLY A 624 -13.07 29.69 -2.62
N GLU A 625 -13.20 29.38 -1.33
CA GLU A 625 -12.09 29.35 -0.37
C GLU A 625 -11.84 27.93 0.14
N ALA A 626 -10.55 27.56 0.26
CA ALA A 626 -10.16 26.24 0.75
C ALA A 626 -10.48 26.09 2.24
N VAL A 627 -10.94 24.90 2.64
CA VAL A 627 -11.10 24.53 4.05
C VAL A 627 -9.85 23.82 4.54
N THR A 628 -9.26 24.39 5.57
CA THR A 628 -8.00 23.94 6.16
C THR A 628 -8.20 22.88 7.24
N LYS A 629 -7.10 22.23 7.61
CA LYS A 629 -7.06 21.26 8.72
C LYS A 629 -7.37 21.88 10.07
N LEU A 630 -6.95 23.12 10.30
CA LEU A 630 -7.30 23.87 11.50
C LEU A 630 -8.80 24.17 11.57
N GLU A 631 -9.41 24.55 10.46
CA GLU A 631 -10.86 24.76 10.39
C GLU A 631 -11.63 23.48 10.68
N LEU A 632 -11.18 22.32 10.20
CA LEU A 632 -11.78 21.04 10.57
C LEU A 632 -11.71 20.77 12.08
N ALA A 633 -10.58 21.08 12.73
CA ALA A 633 -10.44 20.93 14.17
C ALA A 633 -11.39 21.87 14.94
N ARG A 634 -11.46 23.15 14.53
CA ARG A 634 -12.38 24.15 15.12
C ARG A 634 -13.84 23.82 14.88
N TYR A 635 -14.17 23.23 13.73
CA TYR A 635 -15.51 22.72 13.46
C TYR A 635 -15.90 21.65 14.47
N PHE A 636 -15.03 20.66 14.67
CA PHE A 636 -15.29 19.60 15.64
C PHE A 636 -15.34 20.10 17.09
N GLU A 637 -14.59 21.14 17.43
CA GLU A 637 -14.72 21.84 18.71
C GLU A 637 -16.11 22.48 18.86
N ALA A 638 -16.56 23.21 17.84
CA ALA A 638 -17.85 23.91 17.87
C ALA A 638 -19.06 22.96 17.92
N VAL A 639 -19.01 21.82 17.21
CA VAL A 639 -20.14 20.87 17.15
C VAL A 639 -20.00 19.69 18.10
N GLY A 640 -18.85 19.55 18.76
CA GLY A 640 -18.46 18.33 19.46
C GLY A 640 -19.41 17.94 20.58
N ALA A 641 -19.87 18.91 21.37
CA ALA A 641 -20.82 18.69 22.46
C ALA A 641 -22.14 18.07 21.98
N TRP A 642 -22.61 18.44 20.78
CA TRP A 642 -23.80 17.87 20.18
C TRP A 642 -23.52 16.51 19.53
N MET A 643 -22.42 16.43 18.76
CA MET A 643 -22.04 15.21 18.03
C MET A 643 -21.74 14.03 18.96
N ILE A 644 -21.15 14.27 20.14
CA ILE A 644 -20.63 13.21 20.99
C ILE A 644 -21.72 12.28 21.55
N GLY A 645 -22.94 12.79 21.78
CA GLY A 645 -24.08 11.97 22.21
C GLY A 645 -24.40 10.82 21.23
N TYR A 646 -24.05 10.98 19.96
CA TYR A 646 -24.33 9.99 18.90
C TYR A 646 -23.14 9.11 18.53
N LEU A 647 -21.96 9.38 19.10
CA LEU A 647 -20.70 8.66 18.87
C LEU A 647 -20.23 7.87 20.09
N LYS A 648 -20.44 8.41 21.29
CA LYS A 648 -19.94 7.83 22.54
C LYS A 648 -20.46 6.40 22.72
N GLY A 649 -19.56 5.52 23.16
CA GLY A 649 -19.84 4.11 23.36
C GLY A 649 -19.92 3.29 22.07
N ARG A 650 -19.66 3.87 20.89
CA ARG A 650 -19.82 3.17 19.61
C ARG A 650 -18.47 3.03 18.89
N PRO A 651 -18.10 1.83 18.41
CA PRO A 651 -17.01 1.67 17.48
C PRO A 651 -17.23 2.56 16.25
N CYS A 652 -16.21 3.28 15.82
CA CYS A 652 -16.29 4.29 14.77
C CYS A 652 -15.18 4.07 13.75
N SER A 653 -15.58 3.89 12.49
CA SER A 653 -14.64 3.91 11.37
C SER A 653 -14.46 5.35 10.88
N ILE A 654 -13.26 5.69 10.44
CA ILE A 654 -12.91 7.06 10.05
C ILE A 654 -12.41 7.06 8.61
N VAL A 655 -12.99 7.90 7.75
CA VAL A 655 -12.42 8.20 6.43
C VAL A 655 -11.37 9.29 6.62
N ARG A 656 -10.11 8.96 6.41
CA ARG A 656 -8.99 9.89 6.53
C ARG A 656 -8.53 10.34 5.15
N ALA A 657 -8.27 11.62 5.00
CA ALA A 657 -7.59 12.19 3.86
C ALA A 657 -6.45 13.10 4.35
N PRO A 658 -5.28 12.52 4.69
CA PRO A 658 -4.17 13.28 5.26
C PRO A 658 -3.67 14.44 4.37
N ASP A 659 -3.90 14.34 3.07
CA ASP A 659 -3.54 15.33 2.03
C ASP A 659 -4.76 15.95 1.35
N GLY A 660 -5.91 15.91 2.03
CA GLY A 660 -7.17 16.45 1.53
C GLY A 660 -7.88 15.56 0.51
N ILE A 661 -9.09 15.95 0.11
CA ILE A 661 -10.01 15.13 -0.70
C ILE A 661 -9.53 14.84 -2.13
N LYS A 662 -8.51 15.55 -2.62
CA LYS A 662 -7.86 15.29 -3.91
C LYS A 662 -6.74 14.24 -3.82
N GLY A 663 -6.26 13.96 -2.61
CA GLY A 663 -5.25 12.94 -2.33
C GLY A 663 -5.86 11.56 -2.05
N GLU A 664 -5.07 10.66 -1.46
CA GLU A 664 -5.56 9.34 -1.06
C GLU A 664 -6.50 9.44 0.14
N THR A 665 -7.57 8.63 0.10
CA THR A 665 -8.51 8.48 1.21
C THR A 665 -8.44 7.06 1.78
N PHE A 666 -8.44 6.96 3.10
CA PHE A 666 -8.30 5.69 3.82
C PHE A 666 -9.50 5.45 4.70
N PHE A 667 -10.15 4.29 4.57
CA PHE A 667 -11.19 3.86 5.50
C PHE A 667 -10.56 3.13 6.69
N GLN A 668 -10.29 3.85 7.78
CA GLN A 668 -9.65 3.32 8.98
C GLN A 668 -10.69 2.73 9.94
N ARG A 669 -10.64 1.42 10.16
CA ARG A 669 -11.49 0.71 11.13
C ARG A 669 -10.81 0.52 12.49
N HIS A 670 -9.54 0.11 12.45
CA HIS A 670 -8.78 -0.25 13.65
C HIS A 670 -7.81 0.85 14.06
N ALA A 671 -7.45 0.84 15.33
CA ALA A 671 -6.33 1.64 15.81
C ALA A 671 -5.02 1.23 15.14
N MET A 672 -4.24 2.23 14.78
CA MET A 672 -2.88 2.08 14.24
C MET A 672 -1.85 2.59 15.26
N ALA A 673 -0.59 2.25 15.07
CA ALA A 673 0.49 2.84 15.86
C ALA A 673 0.44 4.38 15.74
N GLY A 674 0.50 5.09 16.87
CA GLY A 674 0.35 6.55 16.92
C GLY A 674 -1.09 7.08 17.08
N THR A 675 -2.09 6.20 17.29
CA THR A 675 -3.45 6.63 17.63
C THR A 675 -3.46 7.41 18.95
N SER A 676 -4.12 8.58 18.98
CA SER A 676 -4.20 9.43 20.17
C SER A 676 -4.85 8.70 21.36
N LYS A 677 -4.34 8.94 22.58
CA LYS A 677 -4.94 8.45 23.82
C LYS A 677 -6.33 9.01 24.10
N LEU A 678 -6.71 10.09 23.40
CA LEU A 678 -8.05 10.67 23.48
C LEU A 678 -9.11 9.78 22.80
N LEU A 679 -8.69 8.79 22.01
CA LEU A 679 -9.55 7.78 21.41
C LEU A 679 -9.48 6.49 22.22
N LYS A 680 -10.64 5.92 22.53
CA LYS A 680 -10.72 4.59 23.17
C LYS A 680 -10.60 3.48 22.14
N LEU A 681 -10.25 2.30 22.63
CA LEU A 681 -10.09 1.09 21.84
C LEU A 681 -11.22 0.12 22.15
N ALA A 682 -12.20 0.03 21.25
CA ALA A 682 -13.33 -0.88 21.36
C ALA A 682 -12.92 -2.30 20.93
N LYS A 683 -12.92 -3.26 21.86
CA LYS A 683 -12.67 -4.68 21.54
C LYS A 683 -13.98 -5.34 21.14
N VAL A 684 -14.11 -5.67 19.86
CA VAL A 684 -15.29 -6.35 19.33
C VAL A 684 -15.01 -7.85 19.20
N SER A 685 -15.95 -8.69 19.65
CA SER A 685 -15.85 -10.14 19.56
C SER A 685 -15.74 -10.62 18.10
N GLY A 686 -14.76 -11.48 17.82
CA GLY A 686 -14.49 -12.01 16.47
C GLY A 686 -13.48 -11.19 15.65
N ASP A 687 -13.02 -10.05 16.15
CA ASP A 687 -11.92 -9.29 15.53
C ASP A 687 -10.64 -9.36 16.38
N ARG A 688 -9.48 -9.44 15.71
CA ARG A 688 -8.18 -9.52 16.37
C ARG A 688 -7.63 -8.13 16.76
N LYS A 689 -8.13 -7.04 16.16
CA LYS A 689 -7.66 -5.67 16.42
C LYS A 689 -8.81 -4.78 16.90
N PRO A 690 -8.58 -3.93 17.92
CA PRO A 690 -9.63 -3.06 18.42
C PRO A 690 -10.01 -1.98 17.41
N TYR A 691 -11.29 -1.62 17.40
CA TYR A 691 -11.82 -0.47 16.67
C TYR A 691 -11.52 0.83 17.42
N LEU A 692 -11.55 1.94 16.70
CA LEU A 692 -11.54 3.27 17.33
C LEU A 692 -12.92 3.55 17.94
N GLN A 693 -12.96 4.21 19.10
CA GLN A 693 -14.17 4.69 19.74
C GLN A 693 -13.93 6.12 20.23
N ILE A 694 -14.84 7.04 19.90
CA ILE A 694 -14.74 8.46 20.21
C ILE A 694 -15.75 8.77 21.33
N ASP A 695 -15.25 8.90 22.55
CA ASP A 695 -16.10 9.03 23.76
C ASP A 695 -16.09 10.41 24.41
N GLN A 696 -15.22 11.30 23.93
CA GLN A 696 -15.06 12.66 24.43
C GLN A 696 -14.81 13.62 23.28
N VAL A 697 -15.15 14.90 23.51
CA VAL A 697 -15.14 15.96 22.50
C VAL A 697 -13.73 16.26 22.01
N GLU A 698 -12.74 16.24 22.90
CA GLU A 698 -11.31 16.39 22.63
C GLU A 698 -10.80 15.30 21.68
N GLY A 699 -11.42 14.11 21.71
CA GLY A 699 -11.13 13.03 20.78
C GLY A 699 -11.37 13.41 19.32
N LEU A 700 -12.32 14.32 19.05
CA LEU A 700 -12.62 14.81 17.70
C LEU A 700 -11.49 15.72 17.17
N ALA A 701 -10.82 16.50 18.02
CA ALA A 701 -9.63 17.25 17.60
C ALA A 701 -8.49 16.30 17.20
N ALA A 702 -8.34 15.17 17.90
CA ALA A 702 -7.38 14.13 17.50
C ALA A 702 -7.74 13.48 16.15
N VAL A 703 -9.03 13.30 15.87
CA VAL A 703 -9.50 12.87 14.55
C VAL A 703 -9.13 13.89 13.47
N ALA A 704 -9.41 15.18 13.71
CA ALA A 704 -9.05 16.26 12.79
C ALA A 704 -7.54 16.31 12.54
N GLN A 705 -6.75 16.17 13.60
CA GLN A 705 -5.29 16.13 13.54
C GLN A 705 -4.77 14.96 12.68
N ALA A 706 -5.48 13.84 12.68
CA ALA A 706 -5.18 12.69 11.83
C ALA A 706 -5.71 12.85 10.37
N GLY A 707 -6.40 13.95 10.05
CA GLY A 707 -7.05 14.18 8.76
C GLY A 707 -8.34 13.36 8.58
N GLY A 708 -9.03 13.01 9.67
CA GLY A 708 -10.30 12.29 9.62
C GLY A 708 -11.44 13.20 9.20
N LEU A 709 -11.91 13.04 7.96
CA LEU A 709 -12.95 13.86 7.36
C LEU A 709 -14.36 13.31 7.62
N GLU A 710 -14.53 11.99 7.57
CA GLU A 710 -15.84 11.36 7.83
C GLU A 710 -15.79 10.40 9.02
N LEU A 711 -16.85 10.42 9.83
CA LEU A 711 -17.06 9.55 10.97
C LEU A 711 -18.20 8.57 10.69
N HIS A 712 -17.95 7.28 10.91
CA HIS A 712 -18.86 6.18 10.59
C HIS A 712 -19.04 5.28 11.82
N PRO A 713 -19.83 5.70 12.82
CA PRO A 713 -20.15 4.90 14.00
C PRO A 713 -21.00 3.68 13.65
N TRP A 714 -20.83 2.63 14.45
CA TRP A 714 -21.70 1.45 14.45
C TRP A 714 -23.09 1.80 14.97
N ASN A 715 -24.08 1.02 14.54
CA ASN A 715 -25.46 1.17 14.96
C ASN A 715 -25.79 0.39 16.26
N CYS A 716 -24.76 -0.01 17.03
CA CYS A 716 -24.91 -0.76 18.28
C CYS A 716 -25.41 0.11 19.44
N ALA A 717 -25.90 -0.47 20.53
CA ALA A 717 -26.10 0.29 21.76
C ALA A 717 -24.74 0.74 22.34
N PRO A 718 -24.66 1.88 23.05
CA PRO A 718 -23.43 2.34 23.68
C PRO A 718 -22.79 1.24 24.55
N ASP A 719 -21.52 0.96 24.32
CA ASP A 719 -20.69 -0.06 24.98
C ASP A 719 -21.21 -1.51 24.92
N ALA A 720 -22.29 -1.75 24.16
CA ALA A 720 -22.90 -3.06 23.94
C ALA A 720 -22.84 -3.44 22.44
N TYR A 721 -21.61 -3.68 21.95
CA TYR A 721 -21.31 -3.82 20.52
C TYR A 721 -22.08 -4.92 19.78
N ASP A 722 -22.52 -5.96 20.50
CA ASP A 722 -23.27 -7.08 19.94
C ASP A 722 -24.80 -6.89 19.98
N THR A 723 -25.28 -5.75 20.49
CA THR A 723 -26.70 -5.40 20.57
C THR A 723 -26.97 -4.18 19.68
N PRO A 724 -27.89 -4.25 18.70
CA PRO A 724 -28.34 -3.09 17.94
C PRO A 724 -28.94 -2.03 18.89
N GLY A 725 -28.58 -0.77 18.71
CA GLY A 725 -29.10 0.36 19.49
C GLY A 725 -29.82 1.40 18.65
N ARG A 726 -29.79 1.27 17.32
CA ARG A 726 -30.59 2.07 16.39
C ARG A 726 -30.73 1.36 15.05
N LEU A 727 -31.77 1.70 14.31
CA LEU A 727 -31.91 1.39 12.88
C LEU A 727 -31.58 2.63 12.05
N VAL A 728 -30.97 2.43 10.90
CA VAL A 728 -30.70 3.45 9.90
C VAL A 728 -31.20 2.98 8.54
N PHE A 729 -32.05 3.79 7.92
CA PHE A 729 -32.54 3.63 6.57
C PHE A 729 -31.89 4.70 5.69
N ASP A 730 -31.06 4.28 4.74
CA ASP A 730 -30.37 5.18 3.81
C ASP A 730 -31.15 5.23 2.49
N LEU A 731 -31.76 6.39 2.22
CA LEU A 731 -32.59 6.65 1.06
C LEU A 731 -31.70 7.24 -0.04
N ASP A 732 -31.25 6.38 -0.96
CA ASP A 732 -30.28 6.69 -2.00
C ASP A 732 -30.97 6.85 -3.37
N PRO A 733 -31.26 8.10 -3.80
CA PRO A 733 -31.93 8.34 -5.08
C PRO A 733 -31.01 8.07 -6.27
N ALA A 734 -31.58 7.58 -7.37
CA ALA A 734 -30.89 7.61 -8.65
C ALA A 734 -30.62 9.06 -9.12
N PRO A 735 -29.61 9.29 -9.98
CA PRO A 735 -29.20 10.64 -10.36
C PRO A 735 -30.29 11.50 -11.00
N ASP A 736 -31.32 10.87 -11.58
CA ASP A 736 -32.47 11.42 -12.29
C ASP A 736 -33.71 11.63 -11.39
N VAL A 737 -33.66 11.22 -10.12
CA VAL A 737 -34.75 11.46 -9.15
C VAL A 737 -34.61 12.84 -8.51
N ALA A 738 -35.70 13.59 -8.49
CA ALA A 738 -35.71 14.94 -7.90
C ALA A 738 -35.67 14.87 -6.37
N PHE A 739 -35.01 15.84 -5.73
CA PHE A 739 -34.89 15.85 -4.27
C PHE A 739 -36.24 15.90 -3.51
N PRO A 740 -37.29 16.59 -4.00
CA PRO A 740 -38.63 16.50 -3.41
C PRO A 740 -39.16 15.06 -3.28
N ASP A 741 -38.85 14.18 -4.23
CA ASP A 741 -39.27 12.77 -4.15
C ASP A 741 -38.58 12.03 -3.00
N VAL A 742 -37.34 12.40 -2.70
CA VAL A 742 -36.55 11.85 -1.58
C VAL A 742 -37.14 12.33 -0.24
N VAL A 743 -37.60 13.58 -0.19
CA VAL A 743 -38.31 14.14 0.97
C VAL A 743 -39.61 13.38 1.24
N GLU A 744 -40.40 13.11 0.20
CA GLU A 744 -41.63 12.33 0.34
C GLU A 744 -41.35 10.88 0.73
N ALA A 745 -40.30 10.26 0.20
CA ALA A 745 -39.85 8.94 0.62
C ALA A 745 -39.47 8.90 2.12
N ALA A 746 -38.76 9.92 2.61
CA ALA A 746 -38.41 10.02 4.02
C ALA A 746 -39.64 10.20 4.94
N LYS A 747 -40.63 11.00 4.50
CA LYS A 747 -41.92 11.13 5.22
C LYS A 747 -42.71 9.82 5.20
N ASP A 748 -42.68 9.07 4.10
CA ASP A 748 -43.33 7.76 4.03
C ASP A 748 -42.68 6.75 4.99
N MET A 749 -41.35 6.67 4.98
CA MET A 749 -40.58 5.87 5.94
C MET A 749 -40.94 6.24 7.39
N ARG A 750 -41.05 7.53 7.72
CA ARG A 750 -41.49 8.00 9.05
C ARG A 750 -42.87 7.47 9.42
N ARG A 751 -43.86 7.57 8.52
CA ARG A 751 -45.23 7.11 8.77
C ARG A 751 -45.25 5.61 9.07
N ARG A 752 -44.54 4.81 8.29
CA ARG A 752 -44.42 3.35 8.46
C ARG A 752 -43.78 2.99 9.80
N LEU A 753 -42.68 3.65 10.15
CA LEU A 753 -42.03 3.45 11.45
C LEU A 753 -42.96 3.85 12.61
N SER A 754 -43.70 4.95 12.47
CA SER A 754 -44.66 5.40 13.48
C SER A 754 -45.82 4.41 13.65
N ALA A 755 -46.32 3.81 12.56
CA ALA A 755 -47.39 2.82 12.59
C ALA A 755 -46.99 1.56 13.40
N VAL A 756 -45.72 1.17 13.34
CA VAL A 756 -45.18 0.07 14.14
C VAL A 756 -44.65 0.51 15.51
N GLY A 757 -44.88 1.76 15.90
CA GLY A 757 -44.53 2.30 17.22
C GLY A 757 -43.04 2.63 17.39
N LEU A 758 -42.34 2.95 16.31
CA LEU A 758 -40.97 3.48 16.35
C LEU A 758 -40.98 4.96 15.97
N GLU A 759 -40.54 5.81 16.89
CA GLU A 759 -40.23 7.19 16.58
C GLU A 759 -38.92 7.28 15.76
N SER A 760 -38.85 8.25 14.85
CA SER A 760 -37.74 8.36 13.91
C SER A 760 -37.32 9.80 13.67
N PHE A 761 -36.06 9.95 13.28
CA PHE A 761 -35.35 11.20 13.12
C PHE A 761 -34.69 11.25 11.74
N CYS A 762 -34.61 12.44 11.15
CA CYS A 762 -34.08 12.60 9.80
C CYS A 762 -32.79 13.43 9.80
N LYS A 763 -31.87 13.09 8.90
CA LYS A 763 -30.70 13.92 8.61
C LYS A 763 -30.33 13.84 7.13
N THR A 764 -29.72 14.90 6.61
CA THR A 764 -29.10 14.82 5.28
C THR A 764 -27.93 13.83 5.32
N THR A 765 -27.65 13.18 4.19
CA THR A 765 -26.38 12.44 4.03
C THR A 765 -25.19 13.37 3.82
N GLY A 766 -25.44 14.68 3.61
CA GLY A 766 -24.54 15.65 2.99
C GLY A 766 -24.37 15.44 1.48
N GLY A 767 -25.11 14.48 0.88
CA GLY A 767 -25.05 14.12 -0.53
C GLY A 767 -26.39 14.41 -1.18
N LYS A 768 -26.90 13.48 -1.99
CA LYS A 768 -28.25 13.59 -2.58
C LYS A 768 -29.34 12.87 -1.77
N GLY A 769 -28.96 11.95 -0.88
CA GLY A 769 -29.88 11.13 -0.10
C GLY A 769 -30.17 11.64 1.31
N LEU A 770 -31.10 10.98 1.99
CA LEU A 770 -31.51 11.21 3.37
C LEU A 770 -31.31 9.95 4.21
N HIS A 771 -30.95 10.11 5.49
CA HIS A 771 -31.01 9.03 6.46
C HIS A 771 -32.19 9.23 7.39
N VAL A 772 -33.01 8.18 7.55
CA VAL A 772 -34.01 8.08 8.61
C VAL A 772 -33.47 7.13 9.69
N VAL A 773 -33.48 7.57 10.94
CA VAL A 773 -32.85 6.88 12.07
C VAL A 773 -33.87 6.65 13.17
N ALA A 774 -33.99 5.42 13.67
CA ALA A 774 -34.88 5.07 14.78
C ALA A 774 -34.06 4.49 15.95
N PRO A 775 -34.00 5.14 17.12
CA PRO A 775 -33.31 4.60 18.31
C PRO A 775 -34.05 3.37 18.87
N LEU A 776 -33.31 2.42 19.42
CA LEU A 776 -33.85 1.18 19.97
C LEU A 776 -33.50 1.02 21.46
N LEU A 777 -34.44 0.47 22.22
CA LEU A 777 -34.16 -0.02 23.57
C LEU A 777 -33.19 -1.21 23.50
N SER A 778 -32.23 -1.24 24.43
CA SER A 778 -31.17 -2.26 24.49
C SER A 778 -31.07 -2.97 25.84
N GLY A 779 -32.00 -2.68 26.75
CA GLY A 779 -32.08 -3.36 28.05
C GLY A 779 -32.36 -4.86 27.91
N ALA A 780 -32.16 -5.62 28.99
CA ALA A 780 -32.23 -7.09 28.97
C ALA A 780 -33.55 -7.66 28.38
N ARG A 781 -34.68 -6.97 28.61
CA ARG A 781 -36.01 -7.37 28.10
C ARG A 781 -36.17 -7.11 26.58
N ASP A 782 -35.50 -6.09 26.07
CA ASP A 782 -35.62 -5.59 24.69
C ASP A 782 -34.46 -5.97 23.79
N LYS A 783 -33.46 -6.69 24.32
CA LYS A 783 -32.30 -7.17 23.58
C LYS A 783 -32.71 -7.92 22.32
N ALA A 784 -32.27 -7.41 21.18
CA ALA A 784 -32.41 -8.02 19.87
C ALA A 784 -31.04 -8.38 19.30
N THR A 785 -31.02 -9.34 18.39
CA THR A 785 -29.84 -9.69 17.61
C THR A 785 -29.72 -8.82 16.37
N TRP A 786 -28.50 -8.68 15.84
CA TRP A 786 -28.28 -8.00 14.55
C TRP A 786 -29.07 -8.61 13.39
N LYS A 787 -29.32 -9.93 13.41
CA LYS A 787 -30.13 -10.61 12.38
C LYS A 787 -31.59 -10.17 12.45
N GLU A 788 -32.17 -10.12 13.65
CA GLU A 788 -33.55 -9.67 13.85
C GLU A 788 -33.71 -8.19 13.46
N ALA A 789 -32.79 -7.33 13.88
CA ALA A 789 -32.82 -5.91 13.53
C ALA A 789 -32.72 -5.67 12.02
N LYS A 790 -31.82 -6.39 11.34
CA LYS A 790 -31.68 -6.33 9.88
C LYS A 790 -32.91 -6.86 9.16
N ALA A 791 -33.47 -7.99 9.61
CA ALA A 791 -34.67 -8.57 9.01
C ALA A 791 -35.88 -7.66 9.16
N PHE A 792 -36.05 -7.03 10.33
CA PHE A 792 -37.10 -6.04 10.55
C PHE A 792 -36.92 -4.82 9.65
N ALA A 793 -35.72 -4.25 9.56
CA ALA A 793 -35.46 -3.13 8.65
C ALA A 793 -35.72 -3.51 7.17
N GLN A 794 -35.35 -4.72 6.76
CA GLN A 794 -35.66 -5.25 5.45
C GLN A 794 -37.17 -5.34 5.20
N ALA A 795 -37.93 -5.82 6.18
CA ALA A 795 -39.39 -5.94 6.08
C ALA A 795 -40.08 -4.59 5.93
N ILE A 796 -39.62 -3.54 6.64
CA ILE A 796 -40.12 -2.17 6.45
C ILE A 796 -39.83 -1.65 5.04
N CYS A 797 -38.62 -1.86 4.51
CA CYS A 797 -38.30 -1.47 3.14
C CYS A 797 -39.09 -2.28 2.10
N GLN A 798 -39.34 -3.56 2.35
CA GLN A 798 -40.18 -4.42 1.51
C GLN A 798 -41.62 -3.94 1.47
N TRP A 799 -42.19 -3.58 2.62
CA TRP A 799 -43.54 -3.01 2.70
C TRP A 799 -43.65 -1.73 1.87
N MET A 800 -42.65 -0.85 1.94
CA MET A 800 -42.60 0.37 1.14
C MET A 800 -42.45 0.09 -0.37
N GLU A 801 -41.59 -0.86 -0.76
CA GLU A 801 -41.44 -1.29 -2.16
C GLU A 801 -42.68 -1.97 -2.72
N GLN A 802 -43.42 -2.74 -1.91
CA GLN A 802 -44.64 -3.42 -2.35
C GLN A 802 -45.78 -2.44 -2.61
N ASP A 803 -45.91 -1.40 -1.79
CA ASP A 803 -46.94 -0.37 -1.96
C ASP A 803 -46.66 0.53 -3.17
N ASP A 804 -45.39 0.84 -3.45
CA ASP A 804 -44.99 1.64 -4.60
C ASP A 804 -43.70 1.11 -5.27
N PRO A 805 -43.82 0.02 -6.06
CA PRO A 805 -42.68 -0.58 -6.75
C PRO A 805 -42.16 0.28 -7.90
N ALA A 806 -42.92 1.30 -8.32
CA ALA A 806 -42.51 2.23 -9.35
C ALA A 806 -41.50 3.24 -8.80
N ARG A 807 -41.64 3.67 -7.54
CA ARG A 807 -40.75 4.64 -6.88
C ARG A 807 -39.61 4.01 -6.10
N TYR A 808 -39.81 2.83 -5.52
CA TYR A 808 -38.87 2.24 -4.57
C TYR A 808 -38.23 0.94 -5.07
N LEU A 809 -37.06 0.65 -4.51
CA LEU A 809 -36.29 -0.55 -4.79
C LEU A 809 -35.49 -0.97 -3.56
N ILE A 810 -35.51 -2.25 -3.19
CA ILE A 810 -34.64 -2.81 -2.13
C ILE A 810 -33.49 -3.65 -2.68
N ASN A 811 -33.51 -4.00 -3.97
CA ASN A 811 -32.47 -4.79 -4.62
C ASN A 811 -31.24 -3.93 -4.98
N MET A 812 -30.05 -4.44 -4.70
CA MET A 812 -28.77 -3.75 -4.92
C MET A 812 -28.41 -3.49 -6.40
N SER A 813 -29.10 -4.10 -7.37
CA SER A 813 -28.75 -3.94 -8.79
C SER A 813 -28.90 -2.48 -9.26
N LYS A 814 -27.78 -1.79 -9.51
CA LYS A 814 -27.76 -0.42 -10.04
C LYS A 814 -28.50 -0.28 -11.38
N ALA A 815 -28.55 -1.35 -12.18
CA ALA A 815 -29.26 -1.37 -13.45
C ALA A 815 -30.79 -1.22 -13.29
N LYS A 816 -31.36 -1.59 -12.12
CA LYS A 816 -32.79 -1.47 -11.82
C LYS A 816 -33.16 -0.18 -11.08
N ARG A 817 -32.20 0.74 -10.87
CA ARG A 817 -32.40 1.97 -10.07
C ARG A 817 -32.92 3.16 -10.86
N LYS A 818 -32.95 3.12 -12.20
CA LYS A 818 -33.31 4.28 -13.03
C LYS A 818 -34.69 4.82 -12.64
N GLY A 819 -34.77 6.11 -12.27
CA GLY A 819 -35.99 6.77 -11.80
C GLY A 819 -36.52 6.33 -10.43
N LYS A 820 -35.75 5.56 -9.63
CA LYS A 820 -36.18 5.02 -8.34
C LYS A 820 -35.27 5.43 -7.18
N ILE A 821 -35.80 5.33 -5.97
CA ILE A 821 -35.07 5.50 -4.71
C ILE A 821 -34.72 4.12 -4.15
N PHE A 822 -33.42 3.89 -3.95
CA PHE A 822 -32.94 2.67 -3.31
C PHE A 822 -33.08 2.80 -1.79
N LEU A 823 -33.82 1.88 -1.18
CA LEU A 823 -34.05 1.80 0.26
C LEU A 823 -33.00 0.89 0.90
N ASP A 824 -31.85 1.46 1.27
CA ASP A 824 -30.73 0.71 1.82
C ASP A 824 -30.93 0.38 3.31
N TYR A 825 -31.40 -0.85 3.57
CA TYR A 825 -31.49 -1.44 4.91
C TYR A 825 -30.19 -2.14 5.35
N LEU A 826 -29.18 -2.29 4.49
CA LEU A 826 -27.95 -3.05 4.77
C LEU A 826 -27.04 -2.35 5.78
N ARG A 827 -27.32 -1.09 6.09
CA ARG A 827 -26.70 -0.32 7.18
C ARG A 827 -26.97 -0.93 8.57
N ASN A 828 -27.94 -1.83 8.68
CA ASN A 828 -28.36 -2.47 9.93
C ASN A 828 -27.69 -3.84 10.17
N ASP A 829 -26.63 -4.17 9.43
CA ASP A 829 -25.78 -5.33 9.71
C ASP A 829 -24.71 -5.02 10.76
N ARG A 830 -24.18 -6.05 11.44
CA ARG A 830 -23.26 -5.92 12.59
C ARG A 830 -22.00 -5.11 12.28
N LEU A 831 -21.41 -5.30 11.11
CA LEU A 831 -20.17 -4.60 10.70
C LEU A 831 -20.44 -3.38 9.81
N SER A 832 -21.71 -3.10 9.51
CA SER A 832 -22.10 -1.97 8.68
C SER A 832 -22.08 -0.68 9.48
N THR A 833 -21.82 0.42 8.77
CA THR A 833 -21.77 1.75 9.36
C THR A 833 -22.58 2.74 8.53
N ALA A 834 -23.06 3.78 9.19
CA ALA A 834 -23.68 4.94 8.58
C ALA A 834 -22.90 6.18 8.99
N VAL A 835 -22.82 7.17 8.09
CA VAL A 835 -22.16 8.44 8.40
C VAL A 835 -22.82 9.09 9.62
N ALA A 836 -22.01 9.54 10.57
CA ALA A 836 -22.48 10.17 11.79
C ALA A 836 -23.24 11.46 11.46
N VAL A 837 -24.20 11.79 12.31
CA VAL A 837 -24.79 13.12 12.31
C VAL A 837 -23.72 14.17 12.61
N LEU A 838 -23.79 15.31 11.91
CA LEU A 838 -22.78 16.37 11.86
C LEU A 838 -21.40 15.94 11.31
N SER A 839 -21.22 14.72 10.81
CA SER A 839 -19.95 14.38 10.15
C SER A 839 -19.81 15.17 8.85
N PRO A 840 -18.63 15.78 8.59
CA PRO A 840 -18.28 16.25 7.25
C PRO A 840 -18.18 15.08 6.26
N ARG A 841 -18.14 15.43 4.98
CA ARG A 841 -18.10 14.49 3.87
C ARG A 841 -16.86 14.73 3.03
N ALA A 842 -16.14 13.65 2.71
CA ALA A 842 -14.90 13.67 1.92
C ALA A 842 -15.20 13.84 0.41
N ARG A 843 -15.92 14.91 0.07
CA ARG A 843 -16.32 15.30 -1.29
C ARG A 843 -16.26 16.82 -1.45
N PRO A 844 -16.28 17.34 -2.68
CA PRO A 844 -16.28 18.79 -2.93
C PRO A 844 -17.39 19.51 -2.15
N GLY A 845 -17.11 20.75 -1.71
CA GLY A 845 -18.04 21.60 -0.97
C GLY A 845 -18.05 21.39 0.55
N ALA A 846 -17.21 20.50 1.11
CA ALA A 846 -17.11 20.24 2.55
C ALA A 846 -18.49 20.06 3.25
N THR A 847 -19.40 19.37 2.55
CA THR A 847 -20.78 19.17 2.99
C THR A 847 -20.86 18.34 4.28
N VAL A 848 -21.93 18.53 5.04
CA VAL A 848 -22.13 17.91 6.36
C VAL A 848 -23.42 17.11 6.39
N SER A 849 -23.43 16.00 7.13
CA SER A 849 -24.65 15.24 7.44
C SER A 849 -25.49 15.96 8.50
N MET A 850 -26.30 16.94 8.09
CA MET A 850 -27.04 17.84 8.99
C MET A 850 -28.30 17.18 9.58
N PRO A 851 -28.50 17.19 10.91
CA PRO A 851 -29.77 16.79 11.53
C PRO A 851 -30.90 17.77 11.16
N LEU A 852 -32.09 17.24 10.93
CA LEU A 852 -33.26 18.01 10.53
C LEU A 852 -34.46 17.66 11.42
N THR A 853 -35.29 18.66 11.69
CA THR A 853 -36.67 18.43 12.13
C THR A 853 -37.53 18.00 10.95
N TRP A 854 -38.61 17.28 11.21
CA TRP A 854 -39.55 16.89 10.15
C TRP A 854 -40.20 18.11 9.45
N ALA A 855 -40.35 19.23 10.15
CA ALA A 855 -40.87 20.48 9.58
C ALA A 855 -39.88 21.18 8.61
N GLN A 856 -38.57 20.97 8.80
CA GLN A 856 -37.54 21.45 7.88
C GLN A 856 -37.43 20.60 6.61
N LEU A 857 -38.05 19.41 6.60
CA LEU A 857 -37.99 18.50 5.47
C LEU A 857 -39.00 18.89 4.38
N ARG A 858 -38.63 19.92 3.61
CA ARG A 858 -39.41 20.50 2.52
C ARG A 858 -38.74 20.26 1.18
N GLY A 859 -39.49 20.35 0.08
CA GLY A 859 -38.98 20.09 -1.27
C GLY A 859 -37.92 21.09 -1.76
N ASP A 860 -37.87 22.29 -1.18
CA ASP A 860 -36.90 23.36 -1.46
C ASP A 860 -35.60 23.24 -0.66
N LEU A 861 -35.49 22.24 0.22
CA LEU A 861 -34.29 22.01 1.03
C LEU A 861 -33.10 21.65 0.14
N ASP A 862 -32.00 22.40 0.25
CA ASP A 862 -30.73 22.08 -0.42
C ASP A 862 -29.74 21.41 0.56
N PRO A 863 -29.45 20.11 0.42
CA PRO A 863 -28.46 19.43 1.25
C PRO A 863 -27.03 19.99 1.13
N LYS A 864 -26.70 20.67 0.01
CA LYS A 864 -25.36 21.23 -0.22
C LYS A 864 -25.13 22.55 0.52
N ALA A 865 -26.19 23.22 0.97
CA ALA A 865 -26.09 24.43 1.78
C ALA A 865 -25.50 24.16 3.19
N TYR A 866 -25.53 22.91 3.64
CA TYR A 866 -24.95 22.48 4.91
C TYR A 866 -23.50 22.08 4.73
N THR A 867 -22.59 22.99 5.10
CA THR A 867 -21.14 22.81 4.98
C THR A 867 -20.47 22.94 6.34
N LEU A 868 -19.20 22.58 6.39
CA LEU A 868 -18.36 22.73 7.57
C LEU A 868 -18.39 24.17 8.14
N ARG A 869 -18.55 25.19 7.30
CA ARG A 869 -18.59 26.61 7.70
C ARG A 869 -20.00 27.09 8.10
N THR A 870 -21.05 26.59 7.46
CA THR A 870 -22.43 27.08 7.73
C THR A 870 -23.07 26.40 8.94
N VAL A 871 -22.74 25.13 9.19
CA VAL A 871 -23.40 24.30 10.21
C VAL A 871 -23.25 24.81 11.65
N PRO A 872 -22.09 25.30 12.13
CA PRO A 872 -21.96 25.75 13.52
C PRO A 872 -22.98 26.82 13.92
N ALA A 873 -23.22 27.81 13.03
CA ALA A 873 -24.20 28.87 13.28
C ALA A 873 -25.66 28.36 13.25
N LEU A 874 -25.95 27.37 12.39
CA LEU A 874 -27.27 26.75 12.30
C LEU A 874 -27.58 25.84 13.49
N LEU A 875 -26.57 25.13 13.99
CA LEU A 875 -26.70 24.21 15.12
C LEU A 875 -27.09 24.94 16.41
N ALA A 876 -26.58 26.14 16.63
CA ALA A 876 -26.91 26.96 17.81
C ALA A 876 -28.42 27.29 17.94
N LYS A 877 -29.20 27.14 16.87
CA LYS A 877 -30.63 27.49 16.81
C LYS A 877 -31.54 26.28 16.56
N THR A 878 -30.99 25.08 16.41
CA THR A 878 -31.77 23.90 16.02
C THR A 878 -32.35 23.17 17.22
N LYS A 879 -33.55 22.62 17.04
CA LYS A 879 -34.19 21.63 17.93
C LYS A 879 -34.22 20.23 17.29
N ALA A 880 -33.47 20.04 16.21
CA ALA A 880 -33.44 18.77 15.50
C ALA A 880 -32.89 17.69 16.42
N TRP A 881 -33.61 16.57 16.53
CA TRP A 881 -33.26 15.41 17.35
C TRP A 881 -33.31 15.63 18.87
N ASP A 882 -33.97 16.69 19.35
CA ASP A 882 -34.37 16.78 20.75
C ASP A 882 -35.24 15.55 21.11
N GLY A 883 -35.00 14.96 22.29
CA GLY A 883 -35.70 13.74 22.74
C GLY A 883 -35.24 12.43 22.08
N TYR A 884 -34.12 12.42 21.34
CA TYR A 884 -33.62 11.20 20.67
C TYR A 884 -33.43 10.00 21.61
N GLU A 885 -32.88 10.21 22.80
CA GLU A 885 -32.67 9.11 23.76
C GLU A 885 -34.01 8.60 24.34
N ASP A 886 -34.93 9.51 24.63
CA ASP A 886 -36.26 9.20 25.18
C ASP A 886 -37.16 8.46 24.17
N ALA A 887 -36.93 8.69 22.88
CA ALA A 887 -37.65 8.06 21.78
C ALA A 887 -37.28 6.57 21.55
N ALA A 888 -36.27 6.05 22.25
CA ALA A 888 -35.83 4.67 22.10
C ALA A 888 -36.97 3.67 22.39
N SER A 889 -37.27 2.82 21.40
CA SER A 889 -38.44 1.94 21.44
C SER A 889 -38.08 0.45 21.28
N SER A 890 -38.96 -0.44 21.73
CA SER A 890 -38.74 -1.89 21.66
C SER A 890 -38.96 -2.44 20.25
N ILE A 891 -37.89 -2.95 19.62
CA ILE A 891 -37.99 -3.60 18.31
C ILE A 891 -38.86 -4.85 18.34
N LYS A 892 -38.94 -5.57 19.46
CA LYS A 892 -39.80 -6.76 19.59
C LYS A 892 -41.28 -6.38 19.50
N THR A 893 -41.68 -5.30 20.15
CA THR A 893 -43.04 -4.77 20.04
C THR A 893 -43.33 -4.30 18.62
N ALA A 894 -42.37 -3.65 17.97
CA ALA A 894 -42.51 -3.22 16.58
C ALA A 894 -42.65 -4.39 15.60
N VAL A 895 -41.88 -5.47 15.79
CA VAL A 895 -42.00 -6.71 14.99
C VAL A 895 -43.40 -7.31 15.13
N LYS A 896 -43.96 -7.36 16.35
CA LYS A 896 -45.33 -7.86 16.56
C LYS A 896 -46.38 -7.00 15.86
N LYS A 897 -46.23 -5.68 15.91
CA LYS A 897 -47.12 -4.74 15.21
C LYS A 897 -47.01 -4.86 13.69
N LEU A 898 -45.79 -5.02 13.17
CA LEU A 898 -45.54 -5.21 11.74
C LEU A 898 -46.15 -6.52 11.23
N ALA A 899 -46.12 -7.60 12.02
CA ALA A 899 -46.78 -8.85 11.65
C ALA A 899 -48.31 -8.78 11.66
N ALA A 900 -48.88 -7.72 12.25
CA ALA A 900 -50.32 -7.45 12.26
C ALA A 900 -50.75 -6.43 11.20
N GLN A 901 -49.79 -5.86 10.45
CA GLN A 901 -50.01 -5.10 9.22
C GLN A 901 -49.87 -6.04 8.03
#